data_AF-A0A7S2EC10-F1
#
_entry.id   AF-A0A7S2EC10-F1
#
_cell.length_a   1.000
_cell.length_b   1.000
_cell.length_c   1.000
_cell.angle_alpha   90.00
_cell.angle_beta   90.00
_cell.angle_gamma   90.00
#
_symmetry.space_group_name_H-M   'P 1'
#
loop_
_entity.id
_entity.type
_entity.pdbx_description
1 polymer ?
#
loop_
_entity_poly.entity_id
_entity_poly.type
_entity_poly.pdbx_seq_one_letter_code
_entity_poly.pdbx_strand_id
1 'polypeptide(L)'
;NVASLVESCLSSLELDLDNVKKVVCNNHHHRIIFEESSIPKMEWEEGLGINGGAEIGYTDDENTFLNCDIQKVEMSHHLAHAYSAAAQCPFESGMIVIMDGMGETYRSMKIGSQKNKEDVEYVSDLDFEGEYECIPSDIAEKAKESYFDWREGESVYVFDKSDGRLSVKPIFKRFTEENTPPTLYNHGFENMDSVGAIYSRASSHIFGDWNACGKVMGLAPWMGHAWTQTISDDDEEEDGGVEKEITLTAEKLKKPIIWGKLYKEDEEAFGVDRSSMMGMPHIARNDPDLFDDMGNMVRKGRYDFDDNVEEEDNTDDKEQDTTTMTEEEIQEGAALDITTMEKKKHLPTKVALDAVSLSSRVQDDLESIVMDFVQHFKEKTGETNLCLAGGVALNSVLNGRLSRELGFEKVFIPPYPGDDGIAVGCCAYGLFGNKALDEKEGKEKDDYPQLWSEPLSPYLGPMPSKMEIREAIEAASPWLQIDPIKDDDRRFEIMAREIESGGVIAWYHSRSELGPRALGHRSILADPRKKALVRFINEHVKKRESFRPFAPSCLAEEASNWFDLGDNDFNDNVSPYMSITANVKESKRGQIPAVTHVDGSSRLQTVTAKAEPLYHRLISAFFDLTGVPMVLNTSFNTLKGEPIVETPSNAIRSFLSSMGSIEMLVMDEYVIRRRDCDMKSLMGEERDDGLIREQSKPKRAGDVFYETKFTITDDPESIQPVTRVCIPDRPMHNEKDGGWFELLDDLEGELLGICDGSSTLNEILTQFKSEMGGD
;
A
#
# COMPACT_ATOMS: atom_id res chain seq x y z
N ASN A 1 -1.10 12.78 -15.70
CA ASN A 1 -2.51 12.75 -16.15
C ASN A 1 -2.84 11.36 -16.67
N VAL A 2 -4.13 11.00 -16.75
CA VAL A 2 -4.59 9.67 -17.19
C VAL A 2 -4.22 9.40 -18.65
N ALA A 3 -4.28 10.40 -19.53
CA ALA A 3 -3.95 10.26 -20.96
C ALA A 3 -2.49 9.83 -21.19
N SER A 4 -1.52 10.49 -20.56
CA SER A 4 -0.10 10.15 -20.61
C SER A 4 0.18 8.78 -20.02
N LEU A 5 -0.59 8.33 -19.01
CA LEU A 5 -0.48 6.96 -18.51
C LEU A 5 -0.93 5.95 -19.58
N VAL A 6 -2.08 6.20 -20.22
CA VAL A 6 -2.58 5.35 -21.32
C VAL A 6 -1.59 5.33 -22.50
N GLU A 7 -1.09 6.48 -22.94
CA GLU A 7 -0.09 6.59 -24.00
C GLU A 7 1.22 5.89 -23.64
N SER A 8 1.68 6.01 -22.39
CA SER A 8 2.88 5.31 -21.90
C SER A 8 2.68 3.79 -21.90
N CYS A 9 1.52 3.32 -21.42
CA CYS A 9 1.15 1.91 -21.46
C CYS A 9 1.10 1.38 -22.90
N LEU A 10 0.46 2.09 -23.82
CA LEU A 10 0.41 1.72 -25.24
C LEU A 10 1.80 1.70 -25.86
N SER A 11 2.59 2.76 -25.63
CA SER A 11 3.97 2.85 -26.14
C SER A 11 4.87 1.73 -25.62
N SER A 12 4.68 1.31 -24.36
CA SER A 12 5.42 0.17 -23.77
C SER A 12 5.11 -1.17 -24.45
N LEU A 13 3.98 -1.25 -25.16
CA LEU A 13 3.55 -2.39 -25.95
C LEU A 13 3.79 -2.19 -27.46
N GLU A 14 4.49 -1.12 -27.86
CA GLU A 14 4.66 -0.70 -29.26
C GLU A 14 3.30 -0.44 -29.96
N LEU A 15 2.34 0.12 -29.22
CA LEU A 15 1.00 0.47 -29.69
C LEU A 15 0.72 1.97 -29.57
N ASP A 16 -0.32 2.43 -30.25
CA ASP A 16 -0.90 3.78 -30.16
C ASP A 16 -2.43 3.74 -30.02
N LEU A 17 -3.06 4.92 -29.96
CA LEU A 17 -4.52 5.03 -29.81
C LEU A 17 -5.28 4.45 -31.01
N ASP A 18 -4.72 4.44 -32.22
CA ASP A 18 -5.37 3.89 -33.42
C ASP A 18 -5.44 2.35 -33.39
N ASN A 19 -4.62 1.72 -32.55
CA ASN A 19 -4.67 0.27 -32.31
C ASN A 19 -5.82 -0.14 -31.37
N VAL A 20 -6.41 0.79 -30.64
CA VAL A 20 -7.50 0.50 -29.70
C VAL A 20 -8.78 0.19 -30.47
N LYS A 21 -9.37 -0.98 -30.22
CA LYS A 21 -10.63 -1.43 -30.88
C LYS A 21 -11.86 -1.35 -29.99
N LYS A 22 -11.66 -1.40 -28.69
CA LYS A 22 -12.70 -1.35 -27.68
C LYS A 22 -12.11 -0.75 -26.42
N VAL A 23 -12.85 0.14 -25.78
CA VAL A 23 -12.54 0.62 -24.43
C VAL A 23 -13.67 0.19 -23.51
N VAL A 24 -13.29 -0.45 -22.42
CA VAL A 24 -14.20 -0.76 -21.31
C VAL A 24 -13.68 -0.02 -20.10
N CYS A 25 -14.51 0.82 -19.50
CA CYS A 25 -14.16 1.51 -18.27
C CYS A 25 -15.18 1.21 -17.18
N ASN A 26 -14.75 1.40 -15.94
CA ASN A 26 -15.67 1.49 -14.84
C ASN A 26 -16.17 2.94 -14.75
N ASN A 27 -17.47 3.09 -14.52
CA ASN A 27 -18.12 4.40 -14.46
C ASN A 27 -17.75 5.23 -13.21
N HIS A 28 -16.96 4.67 -12.30
CA HIS A 28 -16.35 5.44 -11.22
C HIS A 28 -15.17 6.27 -11.77
N HIS A 29 -15.51 7.29 -12.56
CA HIS A 29 -14.74 8.43 -13.05
C HIS A 29 -13.37 8.12 -13.66
N HIS A 30 -13.19 8.38 -14.97
CA HIS A 30 -12.13 9.24 -15.48
C HIS A 30 -12.44 9.64 -16.93
N ARG A 31 -12.44 10.96 -17.20
CA ARG A 31 -12.24 11.49 -18.55
C ARG A 31 -10.78 11.25 -18.93
N ILE A 32 -10.50 10.99 -20.20
CA ILE A 32 -9.13 10.99 -20.70
C ILE A 32 -8.97 12.28 -21.50
N ILE A 33 -8.51 13.34 -20.85
CA ILE A 33 -8.37 14.68 -21.45
C ILE A 33 -6.94 14.92 -21.94
N PHE A 34 -6.79 15.70 -23.02
CA PHE A 34 -5.48 16.18 -23.46
C PHE A 34 -4.87 17.07 -22.37
N GLU A 35 -3.59 16.84 -22.06
CA GLU A 35 -2.75 17.73 -21.24
C GLU A 35 -3.40 18.30 -19.97
N GLU A 36 -3.82 17.44 -19.03
CA GLU A 36 -3.98 17.83 -17.60
C GLU A 36 -2.65 18.39 -17.01
N SER A 37 -1.54 18.27 -17.75
CA SER A 37 -0.23 18.84 -17.42
C SER A 37 -0.19 20.36 -17.42
N SER A 38 -1.15 21.05 -18.04
CA SER A 38 -1.24 22.51 -18.02
C SER A 38 -2.14 23.06 -16.90
N ILE A 39 -2.57 22.21 -15.95
CA ILE A 39 -3.33 22.62 -14.76
C ILE A 39 -2.36 22.59 -13.56
N PRO A 40 -1.62 23.69 -13.30
CA PRO A 40 -0.58 23.72 -12.26
C PRO A 40 -1.14 23.57 -10.84
N LYS A 41 -2.42 23.91 -10.63
CA LYS A 41 -3.24 23.57 -9.46
C LYS A 41 -4.66 23.31 -9.97
N MET A 42 -5.19 22.14 -9.65
CA MET A 42 -6.61 21.86 -9.77
C MET A 42 -7.20 22.16 -8.39
N GLU A 43 -8.10 23.15 -8.30
CA GLU A 43 -8.82 23.35 -7.05
C GLU A 43 -9.58 22.06 -6.74
N TRP A 44 -9.65 21.70 -5.46
CA TRP A 44 -10.25 20.45 -5.01
C TRP A 44 -11.65 20.26 -5.61
N GLU A 45 -12.43 21.32 -5.68
CA GLU A 45 -13.76 21.40 -6.27
C GLU A 45 -13.79 21.18 -7.79
N GLU A 46 -12.73 21.53 -8.52
CA GLU A 46 -12.57 21.23 -9.95
C GLU A 46 -12.22 19.75 -10.17
N GLY A 47 -11.36 19.19 -9.32
CA GLY A 47 -11.10 17.74 -9.28
C GLY A 47 -12.35 16.93 -8.89
N LEU A 48 -13.23 17.49 -8.07
CA LEU A 48 -14.54 16.93 -7.76
C LEU A 48 -15.53 17.03 -8.94
N GLY A 49 -15.38 18.02 -9.83
CA GLY A 49 -16.11 18.05 -11.10
C GLY A 49 -15.73 16.89 -12.03
N ILE A 50 -14.49 16.40 -11.93
CA ILE A 50 -13.98 15.20 -12.61
C ILE A 50 -14.39 13.92 -11.86
N ASN A 51 -14.53 13.98 -10.53
CA ASN A 51 -14.67 12.81 -9.65
C ASN A 51 -16.01 12.68 -8.87
N GLY A 52 -17.05 13.49 -9.12
CA GLY A 52 -18.33 13.29 -8.44
C GLY A 52 -19.40 14.38 -8.53
N GLY A 53 -20.14 14.49 -9.65
CA GLY A 53 -21.42 15.20 -9.54
C GLY A 53 -22.34 15.34 -10.75
N ALA A 54 -21.85 15.43 -11.98
CA ALA A 54 -22.70 15.49 -13.17
C ALA A 54 -21.89 15.25 -14.45
N GLU A 55 -21.96 14.01 -14.92
CA GLU A 55 -21.91 13.51 -16.30
C GLU A 55 -21.26 14.39 -17.38
N ILE A 56 -20.20 13.88 -18.03
CA ILE A 56 -20.30 13.56 -19.47
C ILE A 56 -19.46 12.30 -19.89
N GLY A 57 -18.89 11.46 -19.01
CA GLY A 57 -18.32 10.14 -19.38
C GLY A 57 -17.53 10.06 -20.70
N TYR A 58 -17.81 9.06 -21.54
CA TYR A 58 -17.35 9.01 -22.95
C TYR A 58 -18.06 9.98 -23.90
N THR A 59 -19.18 10.55 -23.47
CA THR A 59 -19.98 11.51 -24.23
C THR A 59 -19.45 12.95 -24.10
N ASP A 60 -18.33 13.14 -23.40
CA ASP A 60 -17.73 14.44 -23.14
C ASP A 60 -16.99 14.97 -24.35
N ASP A 61 -17.29 16.23 -24.71
CA ASP A 61 -16.68 16.92 -25.84
C ASP A 61 -15.15 16.99 -25.74
N GLU A 62 -14.58 16.95 -24.53
CA GLU A 62 -13.14 17.03 -24.27
C GLU A 62 -12.46 15.65 -24.09
N ASN A 63 -13.22 14.54 -24.17
CA ASN A 63 -12.64 13.21 -24.04
C ASN A 63 -11.86 12.84 -25.32
N THR A 64 -10.58 12.47 -25.17
CA THR A 64 -9.68 12.04 -26.25
C THR A 64 -10.26 10.91 -27.10
N PHE A 65 -11.10 10.04 -26.51
CA PHE A 65 -11.76 8.95 -27.23
C PHE A 65 -13.07 9.35 -27.91
N LEU A 66 -13.58 10.58 -27.74
CA LEU A 66 -14.88 11.00 -28.28
C LEU A 66 -14.95 10.82 -29.79
N ASN A 67 -13.94 11.29 -30.52
CA ASN A 67 -13.90 11.31 -31.98
C ASN A 67 -13.38 9.99 -32.62
N CYS A 68 -13.16 8.95 -31.82
CA CYS A 68 -12.69 7.66 -32.30
C CYS A 68 -13.87 6.73 -32.63
N ASP A 69 -13.82 6.04 -33.78
CA ASP A 69 -14.75 4.95 -34.16
C ASP A 69 -14.40 3.66 -33.39
N ILE A 70 -14.51 3.74 -32.07
CA ILE A 70 -14.14 2.70 -31.10
C ILE A 70 -15.38 2.34 -30.29
N GLN A 71 -15.62 1.04 -30.08
CA GLN A 71 -16.69 0.60 -29.18
C GLN A 71 -16.34 1.02 -27.75
N LYS A 72 -17.26 1.73 -27.10
CA LYS A 72 -17.11 2.23 -25.73
C LYS A 72 -18.13 1.54 -24.84
N VAL A 73 -17.62 0.93 -23.77
CA VAL A 73 -18.43 0.26 -22.77
C VAL A 73 -18.15 0.86 -21.40
N GLU A 74 -19.21 1.22 -20.68
CA GLU A 74 -19.14 1.59 -19.27
C GLU A 74 -19.73 0.45 -18.42
N MET A 75 -19.09 0.14 -17.29
CA MET A 75 -19.51 -0.95 -16.42
C MET A 75 -19.72 -0.47 -14.97
N SER A 76 -20.74 -1.01 -14.27
CA SER A 76 -20.94 -0.76 -12.84
C SER A 76 -19.77 -1.25 -11.99
N HIS A 77 -19.55 -0.61 -10.84
CA HIS A 77 -18.35 -0.80 -10.02
C HIS A 77 -18.22 -2.19 -9.43
N HIS A 78 -19.26 -2.69 -8.77
CA HIS A 78 -19.20 -4.04 -8.21
C HIS A 78 -19.16 -5.14 -9.29
N LEU A 79 -19.75 -4.88 -10.46
CA LEU A 79 -19.67 -5.81 -11.58
C LEU A 79 -18.24 -5.88 -12.13
N ALA A 80 -17.52 -4.76 -12.20
CA ALA A 80 -16.11 -4.74 -12.57
C ALA A 80 -15.25 -5.59 -11.63
N HIS A 81 -15.44 -5.45 -10.31
CA HIS A 81 -14.80 -6.32 -9.33
C HIS A 81 -15.13 -7.79 -9.55
N ALA A 82 -16.40 -8.11 -9.85
CA ALA A 82 -16.83 -9.48 -10.11
C ALA A 82 -16.10 -10.09 -11.30
N TYR A 83 -15.95 -9.38 -12.42
CA TYR A 83 -15.16 -9.85 -13.56
C TYR A 83 -13.68 -10.01 -13.23
N SER A 84 -13.11 -9.09 -12.45
CA SER A 84 -11.71 -9.14 -12.04
C SER A 84 -11.38 -10.43 -11.29
N ALA A 85 -12.32 -10.95 -10.49
CA ALA A 85 -12.15 -12.23 -9.81
C ALA A 85 -12.56 -13.43 -10.69
N ALA A 86 -13.74 -13.40 -11.31
CA ALA A 86 -14.32 -14.53 -12.03
C ALA A 86 -13.45 -15.00 -13.21
N ALA A 87 -12.93 -14.06 -14.00
CA ALA A 87 -12.24 -14.38 -15.23
C ALA A 87 -10.91 -15.12 -15.01
N GLN A 88 -10.25 -14.87 -13.89
CA GLN A 88 -8.91 -15.40 -13.60
C GLN A 88 -8.88 -16.47 -12.50
N CYS A 89 -9.97 -16.70 -11.77
CA CYS A 89 -9.98 -17.74 -10.74
C CYS A 89 -9.68 -19.13 -11.33
N PRO A 90 -9.03 -20.05 -10.60
CA PRO A 90 -8.59 -21.34 -11.12
C PRO A 90 -9.68 -22.43 -11.11
N PHE A 91 -10.97 -22.06 -11.05
CA PHE A 91 -12.09 -23.00 -10.99
C PHE A 91 -13.27 -22.56 -11.86
N GLU A 92 -14.05 -23.53 -12.34
CA GLU A 92 -15.05 -23.34 -13.42
C GLU A 92 -16.33 -22.63 -12.97
N SER A 93 -16.70 -22.72 -11.70
CA SER A 93 -17.90 -22.05 -11.17
C SER A 93 -17.72 -21.73 -9.70
N GLY A 94 -18.47 -20.74 -9.23
CA GLY A 94 -18.46 -20.35 -7.83
C GLY A 94 -19.27 -19.11 -7.56
N MET A 95 -19.28 -18.72 -6.29
CA MET A 95 -19.85 -17.47 -5.81
C MET A 95 -18.78 -16.39 -5.68
N ILE A 96 -19.12 -15.14 -5.95
CA ILE A 96 -18.25 -13.99 -5.77
C ILE A 96 -18.91 -13.07 -4.77
N VAL A 97 -18.17 -12.63 -3.77
CA VAL A 97 -18.64 -11.66 -2.78
C VAL A 97 -17.81 -10.39 -2.92
N ILE A 98 -18.48 -9.29 -3.23
CA ILE A 98 -17.90 -7.96 -3.36
C ILE A 98 -18.27 -7.17 -2.11
N MET A 99 -17.25 -6.72 -1.38
CA MET A 99 -17.39 -5.88 -0.19
C MET A 99 -16.46 -4.71 -0.35
N ASP A 100 -17.03 -3.53 -0.57
CA ASP A 100 -16.27 -2.31 -0.75
C ASP A 100 -16.72 -1.21 0.22
N GLY A 101 -16.00 -0.11 0.20
CA GLY A 101 -16.40 1.10 0.89
C GLY A 101 -17.63 1.75 0.24
N MET A 102 -17.64 1.89 -1.08
CA MET A 102 -18.78 2.41 -1.84
C MET A 102 -18.60 2.05 -3.31
N GLY A 103 -19.68 1.72 -4.01
CA GLY A 103 -19.67 1.62 -5.47
C GLY A 103 -20.52 2.70 -6.14
N GLU A 104 -21.11 2.33 -7.26
CA GLU A 104 -21.85 3.24 -8.13
C GLU A 104 -23.17 3.69 -7.51
N THR A 105 -23.64 4.89 -7.84
CA THR A 105 -24.98 5.32 -7.41
C THR A 105 -26.07 4.61 -8.22
N TYR A 106 -27.23 4.37 -7.60
CA TYR A 106 -28.35 3.76 -8.27
C TYR A 106 -28.87 4.60 -9.45
N ARG A 107 -28.97 5.94 -9.31
CA ARG A 107 -29.41 6.79 -10.43
C ARG A 107 -28.36 6.83 -11.53
N SER A 108 -27.05 6.86 -11.23
CA SER A 108 -26.00 6.73 -12.26
C SER A 108 -26.20 5.47 -13.10
N MET A 109 -26.36 4.31 -12.45
CA MET A 109 -26.62 3.05 -13.16
C MET A 109 -27.90 3.11 -13.99
N LYS A 110 -28.97 3.71 -13.45
CA LYS A 110 -30.26 3.81 -14.18
C LYS A 110 -30.15 4.74 -15.39
N ILE A 111 -29.51 5.90 -15.26
CA ILE A 111 -29.30 6.84 -16.36
C ILE A 111 -28.43 6.19 -17.44
N GLY A 112 -27.33 5.53 -17.06
CA GLY A 112 -26.48 4.76 -17.97
C GLY A 112 -27.28 3.74 -18.78
N SER A 113 -28.06 2.88 -18.10
CA SER A 113 -28.90 1.87 -18.77
C SER A 113 -29.94 2.45 -19.75
N GLN A 114 -30.40 3.69 -19.52
CA GLN A 114 -31.36 4.37 -20.39
C GLN A 114 -30.71 5.03 -21.61
N LYS A 115 -29.45 5.47 -21.48
CA LYS A 115 -28.65 6.14 -22.52
C LYS A 115 -28.00 5.19 -23.54
N ASN A 116 -28.19 3.87 -23.41
CA ASN A 116 -27.75 2.79 -24.32
C ASN A 116 -28.23 2.88 -25.79
N LYS A 117 -28.63 4.07 -26.27
CA LYS A 117 -29.30 4.27 -27.55
C LYS A 117 -28.59 5.22 -28.52
N GLU A 118 -27.56 5.96 -28.10
CA GLU A 118 -26.93 6.94 -28.98
C GLU A 118 -25.49 6.56 -29.40
N ASP A 119 -24.50 6.26 -28.52
CA ASP A 119 -23.14 5.82 -28.96
C ASP A 119 -22.26 5.07 -27.91
N VAL A 120 -22.75 4.82 -26.69
CA VAL A 120 -22.00 4.15 -25.59
C VAL A 120 -22.86 3.04 -24.99
N GLU A 121 -22.27 1.86 -24.76
CA GLU A 121 -22.94 0.72 -24.13
C GLU A 121 -22.67 0.73 -22.62
N TYR A 122 -23.70 0.90 -21.81
CA TYR A 122 -23.64 0.82 -20.36
C TYR A 122 -24.11 -0.56 -19.90
N VAL A 123 -23.25 -1.25 -19.17
CA VAL A 123 -23.46 -2.62 -18.68
C VAL A 123 -23.49 -2.58 -17.16
N SER A 124 -24.57 -3.09 -16.58
CA SER A 124 -24.69 -3.11 -15.13
C SER A 124 -25.53 -4.25 -14.64
N ASP A 125 -25.55 -4.40 -13.33
CA ASP A 125 -26.42 -5.35 -12.66
C ASP A 125 -27.91 -5.10 -12.92
N LEU A 126 -28.29 -3.86 -13.28
CA LEU A 126 -29.68 -3.53 -13.65
C LEU A 126 -30.14 -4.25 -14.93
N ASP A 127 -29.24 -4.80 -15.73
CA ASP A 127 -29.59 -5.66 -16.87
C ASP A 127 -30.20 -7.02 -16.41
N PHE A 128 -30.07 -7.32 -15.12
CA PHE A 128 -30.71 -8.44 -14.42
C PHE A 128 -31.78 -7.97 -13.41
N GLU A 129 -32.30 -6.75 -13.54
CA GLU A 129 -33.31 -6.20 -12.62
C GLU A 129 -34.51 -7.15 -12.49
N GLY A 130 -34.85 -7.52 -11.24
CA GLY A 130 -35.91 -8.48 -10.91
C GLY A 130 -35.47 -9.95 -10.84
N GLU A 131 -34.20 -10.26 -11.17
CA GLU A 131 -33.65 -11.63 -11.08
C GLU A 131 -32.78 -11.86 -9.83
N TYR A 132 -32.41 -10.79 -9.11
CA TYR A 132 -31.62 -10.83 -7.89
C TYR A 132 -32.34 -10.15 -6.72
N GLU A 133 -31.92 -10.50 -5.50
CA GLU A 133 -32.44 -9.86 -4.29
C GLU A 133 -31.77 -8.50 -4.09
N CYS A 134 -32.58 -7.44 -3.91
CA CYS A 134 -32.10 -6.09 -3.71
C CYS A 134 -32.56 -5.57 -2.35
N ILE A 135 -31.64 -4.96 -1.60
CA ILE A 135 -31.94 -4.27 -0.35
C ILE A 135 -31.49 -2.81 -0.47
N PRO A 136 -32.39 -1.83 -0.25
CA PRO A 136 -33.82 -2.03 -0.03
C PRO A 136 -34.55 -2.57 -1.28
N SER A 137 -35.67 -3.25 -1.06
CA SER A 137 -36.44 -3.86 -2.16
C SER A 137 -37.16 -2.82 -3.03
N ASP A 138 -37.40 -1.63 -2.49
CA ASP A 138 -38.01 -0.47 -3.14
C ASP A 138 -36.98 0.62 -3.54
N ILE A 139 -35.73 0.23 -3.80
CA ILE A 139 -34.62 1.13 -4.12
C ILE A 139 -34.95 2.18 -5.20
N ALA A 140 -35.71 1.80 -6.22
CA ALA A 140 -36.09 2.71 -7.30
C ALA A 140 -36.94 3.90 -6.83
N GLU A 141 -37.79 3.73 -5.82
CA GLU A 141 -38.57 4.83 -5.24
C GLU A 141 -37.73 5.61 -4.22
N LYS A 142 -36.99 4.91 -3.36
CA LYS A 142 -36.09 5.56 -2.38
C LYS A 142 -35.02 6.44 -3.03
N ALA A 143 -34.47 6.03 -4.17
CA ALA A 143 -33.48 6.82 -4.91
C ALA A 143 -34.06 8.10 -5.52
N LYS A 144 -35.37 8.14 -5.84
CA LYS A 144 -36.04 9.38 -6.30
C LYS A 144 -36.23 10.39 -5.17
N GLU A 145 -36.47 9.90 -3.97
CA GLU A 145 -36.68 10.72 -2.77
C GLU A 145 -35.36 11.14 -2.12
N SER A 146 -34.30 10.36 -2.31
CA SER A 146 -32.97 10.65 -1.77
C SER A 146 -32.35 11.90 -2.39
N TYR A 147 -31.76 12.72 -1.52
CA TYR A 147 -31.06 13.93 -1.94
C TYR A 147 -29.71 13.59 -2.61
N PHE A 148 -28.92 12.70 -2.01
CA PHE A 148 -27.58 12.32 -2.49
C PHE A 148 -27.52 10.98 -3.23
N ASP A 149 -28.64 10.26 -3.35
CA ASP A 149 -28.76 8.89 -3.89
C ASP A 149 -28.39 7.77 -2.92
N TRP A 150 -28.32 6.55 -3.46
CA TRP A 150 -27.96 5.31 -2.82
C TRP A 150 -26.83 4.65 -3.60
N ARG A 151 -25.85 4.09 -2.89
CA ARG A 151 -24.67 3.45 -3.50
C ARG A 151 -24.60 1.98 -3.25
N GLU A 152 -23.97 1.25 -4.15
CA GLU A 152 -23.58 -0.13 -3.91
C GLU A 152 -22.74 -0.24 -2.62
N GLY A 153 -23.09 -1.17 -1.73
CA GLY A 153 -22.35 -1.46 -0.50
C GLY A 153 -21.76 -2.87 -0.51
N GLU A 154 -22.62 -3.88 -0.67
CA GLU A 154 -22.20 -5.28 -0.76
C GLU A 154 -22.96 -5.97 -1.89
N SER A 155 -22.31 -6.90 -2.58
CA SER A 155 -22.94 -7.65 -3.67
C SER A 155 -22.48 -9.09 -3.71
N VAL A 156 -23.36 -9.97 -4.18
CA VAL A 156 -23.06 -11.38 -4.40
C VAL A 156 -23.41 -11.75 -5.82
N TYR A 157 -22.50 -12.47 -6.46
CA TYR A 157 -22.64 -12.99 -7.81
C TYR A 157 -22.43 -14.50 -7.82
N VAL A 158 -22.93 -15.16 -8.85
CA VAL A 158 -22.47 -16.49 -9.26
C VAL A 158 -21.85 -16.39 -10.64
N PHE A 159 -20.85 -17.22 -10.90
CA PHE A 159 -20.25 -17.32 -12.22
C PHE A 159 -20.09 -18.77 -12.66
N ASP A 160 -20.09 -18.96 -13.97
CA ASP A 160 -19.85 -20.24 -14.64
C ASP A 160 -19.03 -19.98 -15.91
N LYS A 161 -17.97 -20.77 -16.11
CA LYS A 161 -17.13 -20.79 -17.31
C LYS A 161 -16.94 -22.18 -17.94
N SER A 162 -17.73 -23.16 -17.50
CA SER A 162 -17.59 -24.58 -17.83
C SER A 162 -17.76 -24.92 -19.32
N ASP A 163 -18.47 -24.07 -20.07
CA ASP A 163 -18.68 -24.24 -21.52
C ASP A 163 -17.71 -23.40 -22.38
N GLY A 164 -16.69 -22.82 -21.75
CA GLY A 164 -15.71 -21.95 -22.39
C GLY A 164 -16.19 -20.51 -22.61
N ARG A 165 -17.35 -20.13 -22.06
CA ARG A 165 -17.84 -18.74 -22.04
C ARG A 165 -18.09 -18.29 -20.61
N LEU A 166 -17.70 -17.07 -20.28
CA LEU A 166 -17.92 -16.51 -18.95
C LEU A 166 -19.38 -16.03 -18.83
N SER A 167 -20.08 -16.53 -17.81
CA SER A 167 -21.35 -15.99 -17.35
C SER A 167 -21.17 -15.50 -15.93
N VAL A 168 -21.49 -14.23 -15.67
CA VAL A 168 -21.54 -13.64 -14.33
C VAL A 168 -22.96 -13.13 -14.09
N LYS A 169 -23.60 -13.53 -12.99
CA LYS A 169 -24.98 -13.14 -12.67
C LYS A 169 -25.07 -12.64 -11.22
N PRO A 170 -25.67 -11.47 -10.97
CA PRO A 170 -25.93 -11.03 -9.61
C PRO A 170 -26.98 -11.95 -8.96
N ILE A 171 -26.80 -12.23 -7.67
CA ILE A 171 -27.74 -12.95 -6.79
C ILE A 171 -28.28 -12.02 -5.71
N PHE A 172 -27.45 -11.07 -5.27
CA PHE A 172 -27.80 -10.11 -4.25
C PHE A 172 -27.09 -8.78 -4.44
N LYS A 173 -27.79 -7.69 -4.14
CA LYS A 173 -27.20 -6.36 -3.96
C LYS A 173 -27.79 -5.66 -2.75
N ARG A 174 -26.90 -5.04 -1.97
CA ARG A 174 -27.25 -4.05 -0.96
C ARG A 174 -26.82 -2.67 -1.44
N PHE A 175 -27.77 -1.75 -1.40
CA PHE A 175 -27.58 -0.32 -1.58
C PHE A 175 -27.68 0.38 -0.22
N THR A 176 -26.77 1.33 0.01
CA THR A 176 -26.73 2.16 1.21
C THR A 176 -27.00 3.61 0.86
N GLU A 177 -27.82 4.28 1.66
CA GLU A 177 -28.12 5.70 1.47
C GLU A 177 -26.86 6.55 1.64
N GLU A 178 -26.65 7.49 0.73
CA GLU A 178 -25.60 8.49 0.85
C GLU A 178 -26.07 9.61 1.79
N ASN A 179 -25.47 9.69 2.97
CA ASN A 179 -25.90 10.62 4.03
C ASN A 179 -25.19 11.98 3.99
N THR A 180 -24.33 12.17 3.01
CA THR A 180 -23.36 13.26 2.94
C THR A 180 -23.20 13.71 1.49
N PRO A 181 -22.91 15.01 1.25
CA PRO A 181 -22.63 15.46 -0.10
C PRO A 181 -21.49 14.68 -0.77
N PRO A 182 -21.67 14.18 -2.00
CA PRO A 182 -20.60 13.50 -2.75
C PRO A 182 -19.40 14.41 -2.99
N THR A 183 -19.61 15.72 -2.99
CA THR A 183 -18.57 16.75 -3.13
C THR A 183 -17.71 16.93 -1.88
N LEU A 184 -18.03 16.28 -0.76
CA LEU A 184 -17.18 16.24 0.43
C LEU A 184 -16.32 14.96 0.39
N TYR A 185 -15.48 14.82 -0.63
CA TYR A 185 -14.58 13.67 -0.72
C TYR A 185 -13.64 13.67 0.51
N ASN A 186 -13.34 12.48 1.04
CA ASN A 186 -12.78 12.22 2.39
C ASN A 186 -13.70 12.46 3.61
N HIS A 187 -14.84 13.14 3.47
CA HIS A 187 -15.79 13.37 4.58
C HIS A 187 -17.16 12.69 4.40
N GLY A 188 -17.50 12.36 3.16
CA GLY A 188 -18.74 11.67 2.84
C GLY A 188 -18.67 10.17 3.13
N PHE A 189 -17.52 9.58 2.82
CA PHE A 189 -17.24 8.16 2.88
C PHE A 189 -17.44 7.55 4.27
N GLU A 190 -16.94 8.19 5.33
CA GLU A 190 -17.05 7.68 6.69
C GLU A 190 -18.48 7.68 7.25
N ASN A 191 -19.43 8.28 6.53
CA ASN A 191 -20.83 8.36 6.91
C ASN A 191 -21.72 7.35 6.17
N MET A 192 -21.12 6.45 5.37
CA MET A 192 -21.84 5.35 4.73
C MET A 192 -21.94 4.10 5.62
N ASP A 193 -22.97 3.30 5.38
CA ASP A 193 -23.31 2.08 6.14
C ASP A 193 -22.84 0.78 5.46
N SER A 194 -21.93 0.84 4.49
CA SER A 194 -21.25 -0.36 4.00
C SER A 194 -20.24 -0.85 5.04
N VAL A 195 -19.94 -2.15 5.06
CA VAL A 195 -18.94 -2.70 5.99
C VAL A 195 -17.55 -2.09 5.78
N GLY A 196 -17.19 -1.76 4.54
CA GLY A 196 -15.92 -1.10 4.21
C GLY A 196 -15.84 0.35 4.68
N ALA A 197 -16.93 1.11 4.56
CA ALA A 197 -16.99 2.49 5.02
C ALA A 197 -16.94 2.60 6.55
N ILE A 198 -17.60 1.69 7.27
CA ILE A 198 -17.57 1.66 8.74
C ILE A 198 -16.15 1.35 9.23
N TYR A 199 -15.48 0.39 8.59
CA TYR A 199 -14.11 0.04 8.93
C TYR A 199 -13.15 1.20 8.67
N SER A 200 -13.34 1.90 7.56
CA SER A 200 -12.58 3.11 7.23
C SER A 200 -12.86 4.27 8.17
N ARG A 201 -14.10 4.43 8.65
CA ARG A 201 -14.44 5.39 9.70
C ARG A 201 -13.64 5.13 10.97
N ALA A 202 -13.50 3.87 11.39
CA ALA A 202 -12.67 3.52 12.54
C ALA A 202 -11.21 3.92 12.29
N SER A 203 -10.70 3.70 11.07
CA SER A 203 -9.38 4.16 10.65
C SER A 203 -9.22 5.68 10.77
N SER A 204 -10.15 6.46 10.21
CA SER A 204 -10.16 7.92 10.32
C SER A 204 -10.21 8.38 11.78
N HIS A 205 -11.04 7.72 12.60
CA HIS A 205 -11.19 8.10 14.00
C HIS A 205 -9.93 7.80 14.81
N ILE A 206 -9.24 6.70 14.54
CA ILE A 206 -8.03 6.33 15.28
C ILE A 206 -6.81 7.12 14.79
N PHE A 207 -6.58 7.10 13.47
CA PHE A 207 -5.32 7.54 12.86
C PHE A 207 -5.42 8.89 12.14
N GLY A 208 -6.61 9.46 11.99
CA GLY A 208 -6.82 10.65 11.14
C GLY A 208 -6.64 10.37 9.65
N ASP A 209 -6.63 9.10 9.25
CA ASP A 209 -6.40 8.64 7.88
C ASP A 209 -7.35 7.48 7.59
N TRP A 210 -8.24 7.67 6.61
CA TRP A 210 -9.24 6.67 6.22
C TRP A 210 -8.61 5.48 5.47
N ASN A 211 -7.46 5.66 4.82
CA ASN A 211 -6.74 4.61 4.09
C ASN A 211 -5.86 3.73 5.01
N ALA A 212 -5.73 4.09 6.29
CA ALA A 212 -4.95 3.35 7.27
C ALA A 212 -5.67 2.11 7.84
N CYS A 213 -6.70 1.56 7.16
CA CYS A 213 -7.48 0.39 7.58
C CYS A 213 -6.61 -0.82 7.96
N GLY A 214 -5.50 -1.06 7.24
CA GLY A 214 -4.55 -2.11 7.59
C GLY A 214 -3.90 -1.94 8.98
N LYS A 215 -3.81 -0.71 9.49
CA LYS A 215 -3.34 -0.43 10.87
C LYS A 215 -4.40 -0.79 11.90
N VAL A 216 -5.69 -0.53 11.63
CA VAL A 216 -6.81 -0.98 12.47
C VAL A 216 -6.77 -2.50 12.60
N MET A 217 -6.64 -3.20 11.48
CA MET A 217 -6.52 -4.67 11.44
C MET A 217 -5.30 -5.16 12.22
N GLY A 218 -4.15 -4.48 12.09
CA GLY A 218 -2.93 -4.84 12.81
C GLY A 218 -2.98 -4.55 14.32
N LEU A 219 -3.82 -3.62 14.76
CA LEU A 219 -3.97 -3.22 16.16
C LEU A 219 -4.98 -4.10 16.91
N ALA A 220 -5.98 -4.66 16.22
CA ALA A 220 -7.01 -5.50 16.82
C ALA A 220 -6.49 -6.67 17.69
N PRO A 221 -5.45 -7.43 17.28
CA PRO A 221 -4.93 -8.56 18.08
C PRO A 221 -4.33 -8.18 19.43
N TRP A 222 -3.99 -6.92 19.66
CA TRP A 222 -3.47 -6.44 20.95
C TRP A 222 -4.53 -6.40 22.06
N MET A 223 -5.79 -6.67 21.72
CA MET A 223 -6.86 -6.86 22.70
C MET A 223 -6.54 -8.01 23.65
N GLY A 224 -6.41 -7.70 24.94
CA GLY A 224 -6.10 -8.67 25.99
C GLY A 224 -4.61 -8.82 26.28
N HIS A 225 -3.74 -8.14 25.53
CA HIS A 225 -2.34 -8.01 25.92
C HIS A 225 -2.23 -7.21 27.23
N ALA A 226 -1.36 -7.68 28.12
CA ALA A 226 -1.15 -7.11 29.44
C ALA A 226 0.25 -6.49 29.50
N TRP A 227 0.30 -5.17 29.68
CA TRP A 227 1.54 -4.43 29.88
C TRP A 227 1.81 -4.30 31.36
N THR A 228 2.93 -4.86 31.83
CA THR A 228 3.27 -4.91 33.26
C THR A 228 4.57 -4.17 33.55
N GLN A 229 4.49 -3.18 34.44
CA GLN A 229 5.63 -2.39 34.93
C GLN A 229 5.70 -2.44 36.46
N THR A 230 6.91 -2.65 36.99
CA THR A 230 7.21 -2.48 38.41
C THR A 230 7.67 -1.04 38.63
N ILE A 231 7.05 -0.34 39.56
CA ILE A 231 7.44 1.02 39.96
C ILE A 231 8.00 0.96 41.39
N SER A 232 9.17 1.55 41.60
CA SER A 232 9.70 1.90 42.92
C SER A 232 9.12 3.26 43.32
N ASP A 233 8.54 3.35 44.52
CA ASP A 233 8.20 4.64 45.11
C ASP A 233 9.50 5.28 45.62
N ASP A 234 10.13 6.14 44.81
CA ASP A 234 11.38 6.84 45.16
C ASP A 234 11.18 7.95 46.22
N ASP A 235 9.96 8.14 46.75
CA ASP A 235 9.58 9.25 47.64
C ASP A 235 9.35 8.88 49.13
N GLU A 236 9.58 7.63 49.56
CA GLU A 236 9.53 7.26 50.99
C GLU A 236 10.91 6.83 51.52
N GLU A 237 11.76 7.82 51.86
CA GLU A 237 13.10 7.61 52.44
C GLU A 237 13.13 6.92 53.83
N GLU A 238 12.00 6.54 54.44
CA GLU A 238 11.99 5.93 55.78
C GLU A 238 10.89 4.87 55.97
N ASP A 239 10.91 3.77 55.19
CA ASP A 239 10.65 2.39 55.65
C ASP A 239 10.37 1.47 54.44
N GLY A 240 11.41 0.76 53.95
CA GLY A 240 11.27 -0.45 53.11
C GLY A 240 10.25 -0.37 51.96
N GLY A 241 10.57 0.37 50.91
CA GLY A 241 9.71 0.60 49.74
C GLY A 241 9.01 -0.66 49.22
N VAL A 242 7.69 -0.59 49.10
CA VAL A 242 6.86 -1.66 48.55
C VAL A 242 6.87 -1.53 47.03
N GLU A 243 7.58 -2.41 46.34
CA GLU A 243 7.48 -2.51 44.88
C GLU A 243 6.02 -2.73 44.47
N LYS A 244 5.47 -1.83 43.66
CA LYS A 244 4.10 -1.92 43.16
C LYS A 244 4.10 -2.30 41.69
N GLU A 245 3.55 -3.47 41.39
CA GLU A 245 3.35 -3.94 40.02
C GLU A 245 2.05 -3.36 39.46
N ILE A 246 2.16 -2.57 38.40
CA ILE A 246 1.01 -2.06 37.64
C ILE A 246 0.87 -2.89 36.37
N THR A 247 -0.31 -3.47 36.16
CA THR A 247 -0.68 -4.15 34.91
C THR A 247 -1.81 -3.39 34.24
N LEU A 248 -1.60 -2.99 32.98
CA LEU A 248 -2.60 -2.35 32.13
C LEU A 248 -3.06 -3.30 31.04
N THR A 249 -4.36 -3.27 30.74
CA THR A 249 -4.98 -4.02 29.64
C THR A 249 -6.04 -3.15 28.99
N ALA A 250 -6.19 -3.22 27.66
CA ALA A 250 -7.30 -2.54 26.99
C ALA A 250 -8.65 -3.11 27.44
N GLU A 251 -9.68 -2.26 27.56
CA GLU A 251 -11.03 -2.70 27.95
C GLU A 251 -11.89 -2.99 26.71
N LYS A 252 -12.40 -4.20 26.56
CA LYS A 252 -13.23 -4.55 25.40
C LYS A 252 -14.54 -3.75 25.37
N LEU A 253 -14.84 -3.14 24.23
CA LEU A 253 -16.13 -2.46 24.00
C LEU A 253 -17.27 -3.48 24.01
N LYS A 254 -18.20 -3.33 24.97
CA LYS A 254 -19.32 -4.27 25.16
C LYS A 254 -20.38 -4.18 24.07
N LYS A 255 -20.67 -2.96 23.58
CA LYS A 255 -21.69 -2.72 22.57
C LYS A 255 -21.14 -2.94 21.15
N PRO A 256 -21.90 -3.59 20.25
CA PRO A 256 -21.57 -3.63 18.83
C PRO A 256 -21.54 -2.26 18.20
N ILE A 257 -20.56 -2.09 17.32
CA ILE A 257 -20.53 -1.03 16.31
C ILE A 257 -21.38 -1.49 15.13
N ILE A 258 -21.32 -2.78 14.76
CA ILE A 258 -22.11 -3.36 13.67
C ILE A 258 -22.91 -4.56 14.20
N TRP A 259 -24.19 -4.62 13.88
CA TRP A 259 -25.06 -5.76 14.22
C TRP A 259 -26.13 -6.00 13.14
N GLY A 260 -26.83 -7.13 13.23
CA GLY A 260 -27.88 -7.50 12.28
C GLY A 260 -27.36 -8.41 11.17
N LYS A 261 -27.99 -8.36 10.01
CA LYS A 261 -27.77 -9.22 8.84
C LYS A 261 -27.83 -8.41 7.55
N LEU A 262 -26.72 -8.34 6.81
CA LEU A 262 -26.63 -7.57 5.56
C LEU A 262 -27.72 -7.92 4.52
N TYR A 263 -28.29 -9.13 4.56
CA TYR A 263 -29.36 -9.62 3.69
C TYR A 263 -30.78 -9.48 4.27
N LYS A 264 -31.01 -8.60 5.26
CA LYS A 264 -32.33 -8.34 5.87
C LYS A 264 -32.74 -6.87 5.76
N GLU A 265 -34.04 -6.62 5.63
CA GLU A 265 -34.65 -5.27 5.49
C GLU A 265 -35.56 -4.88 6.68
N ASP A 266 -35.86 -5.80 7.60
CA ASP A 266 -36.78 -5.62 8.74
C ASP A 266 -36.10 -5.10 10.02
N GLU A 267 -36.74 -5.18 11.20
CA GLU A 267 -36.12 -4.76 12.49
C GLU A 267 -34.82 -5.52 12.83
N GLU A 268 -34.52 -6.62 12.13
CA GLU A 268 -33.26 -7.37 12.21
C GLU A 268 -32.27 -7.00 11.09
N ALA A 269 -32.55 -5.97 10.27
CA ALA A 269 -31.84 -5.57 9.06
C ALA A 269 -30.33 -5.39 9.27
N PHE A 270 -29.86 -4.19 9.51
CA PHE A 270 -28.45 -3.93 9.70
C PHE A 270 -28.35 -2.62 10.45
N GLY A 271 -27.59 -2.62 11.55
CA GLY A 271 -27.46 -1.46 12.41
C GLY A 271 -26.01 -1.10 12.65
N VAL A 272 -25.78 0.21 12.70
CA VAL A 272 -24.46 0.81 12.92
C VAL A 272 -24.52 1.80 14.08
N ASP A 273 -23.65 1.65 15.07
CA ASP A 273 -23.48 2.59 16.19
C ASP A 273 -22.14 3.30 16.05
N ARG A 274 -22.20 4.59 15.67
CA ARG A 274 -21.03 5.44 15.49
C ARG A 274 -20.66 6.22 16.75
N SER A 275 -21.33 6.01 17.88
CA SER A 275 -21.13 6.80 19.10
C SER A 275 -19.70 6.73 19.65
N SER A 276 -19.00 5.60 19.44
CA SER A 276 -17.58 5.43 19.77
C SER A 276 -16.62 6.18 18.84
N MET A 277 -17.11 6.72 17.72
CA MET A 277 -16.35 7.40 16.67
C MET A 277 -16.82 8.85 16.49
N MET A 278 -17.19 9.51 17.60
CA MET A 278 -17.61 10.91 17.63
C MET A 278 -16.52 11.84 18.17
N GLY A 279 -16.50 13.08 17.69
CA GLY A 279 -15.54 14.11 18.11
C GLY A 279 -14.20 14.03 17.38
N MET A 280 -13.19 14.72 17.92
CA MET A 280 -11.85 14.74 17.31
C MET A 280 -11.25 13.33 17.24
N PRO A 281 -10.50 12.99 16.16
CA PRO A 281 -9.75 11.74 16.06
C PRO A 281 -8.89 11.51 17.30
N HIS A 282 -8.72 10.25 17.71
CA HIS A 282 -7.90 9.87 18.87
C HIS A 282 -6.49 10.48 18.82
N ILE A 283 -5.84 10.43 17.65
CA ILE A 283 -4.52 11.05 17.45
C ILE A 283 -4.51 12.59 17.51
N ALA A 284 -5.67 13.22 17.29
CA ALA A 284 -5.87 14.67 17.31
C ALA A 284 -6.38 15.19 18.67
N ARG A 285 -6.80 14.30 19.58
CA ARG A 285 -7.07 14.62 20.99
C ARG A 285 -5.73 14.82 21.68
N ASN A 286 -5.15 16.00 21.49
CA ASN A 286 -3.91 16.46 22.10
C ASN A 286 -3.80 16.02 23.56
N ASP A 287 -2.83 15.14 23.82
CA ASP A 287 -2.25 14.97 25.14
C ASP A 287 -1.51 16.28 25.48
N PRO A 288 -1.75 16.95 26.62
CA PRO A 288 -1.01 18.15 27.00
C PRO A 288 0.51 17.97 27.06
N ASP A 289 1.03 16.74 27.08
CA ASP A 289 2.47 16.43 27.21
C ASP A 289 3.24 16.40 25.87
N LEU A 290 2.62 16.82 24.78
CA LEU A 290 3.18 16.64 23.43
C LEU A 290 3.95 17.85 22.91
N PHE A 291 3.60 19.01 23.43
CA PHE A 291 4.25 20.26 23.13
C PHE A 291 4.64 20.90 24.45
N ASP A 292 5.86 21.40 24.56
CA ASP A 292 6.17 22.29 25.67
C ASP A 292 5.28 23.54 25.61
N ASP A 293 5.31 24.37 26.64
CA ASP A 293 4.57 25.65 26.68
C ASP A 293 4.95 26.61 25.54
N MET A 294 5.98 26.28 24.75
CA MET A 294 6.48 27.02 23.60
C MET A 294 6.10 26.39 22.25
N GLY A 295 5.32 25.30 22.24
CA GLY A 295 4.85 24.64 21.03
C GLY A 295 5.86 23.69 20.37
N ASN A 296 6.97 23.37 21.03
CA ASN A 296 7.96 22.43 20.52
C ASN A 296 7.57 21.00 20.83
N MET A 297 7.65 20.12 19.83
CA MET A 297 7.25 18.72 19.97
C MET A 297 8.27 17.93 20.82
N VAL A 298 7.87 17.46 22.00
CA VAL A 298 8.80 16.88 23.00
C VAL A 298 8.97 15.35 22.85
N ARG A 299 8.02 14.61 22.26
CA ARG A 299 8.11 13.14 22.07
C ARG A 299 8.07 12.73 20.59
N LYS A 300 9.18 12.16 20.09
CA LYS A 300 9.35 11.70 18.69
C LYS A 300 8.85 10.27 18.41
N GLY A 301 8.56 9.43 19.41
CA GLY A 301 8.11 8.04 19.24
C GLY A 301 6.74 7.79 19.85
N ARG A 302 5.67 7.92 19.06
CA ARG A 302 4.28 8.02 19.58
C ARG A 302 3.54 6.69 19.82
N TYR A 303 4.09 5.53 19.45
CA TYR A 303 3.36 4.26 19.46
C TYR A 303 4.29 3.04 19.63
N ASP A 304 5.15 3.08 20.65
CA ASP A 304 5.91 1.87 21.00
C ASP A 304 5.07 0.98 21.94
N PHE A 305 4.63 -0.16 21.41
CA PHE A 305 3.84 -1.15 22.15
C PHE A 305 4.69 -2.33 22.66
N ASP A 306 6.01 -2.33 22.39
CA ASP A 306 6.92 -3.42 22.77
C ASP A 306 7.67 -3.10 24.08
N ASP A 307 7.62 -4.04 25.03
CA ASP A 307 8.11 -3.91 26.41
C ASP A 307 9.64 -3.92 26.58
N ASN A 308 10.42 -3.84 25.49
CA ASN A 308 11.85 -4.16 25.50
C ASN A 308 12.72 -2.99 25.03
N VAL A 309 12.90 -2.00 25.89
CA VAL A 309 13.91 -0.95 25.69
C VAL A 309 15.15 -1.26 26.54
N GLU A 310 16.29 -1.43 25.89
CA GLU A 310 17.58 -0.98 26.43
C GLU A 310 17.75 0.44 25.87
N GLU A 311 17.74 1.46 26.73
CA GLU A 311 18.06 2.82 26.30
C GLU A 311 19.58 2.94 26.25
N GLU A 312 20.15 3.26 25.09
CA GLU A 312 21.40 4.03 25.04
C GLU A 312 21.00 5.50 25.15
N ASP A 313 21.36 6.13 26.28
CA ASP A 313 21.17 7.56 26.51
C ASP A 313 21.82 8.37 25.37
N ASN A 314 21.00 9.16 24.67
CA ASN A 314 21.49 10.30 23.90
C ASN A 314 22.09 11.30 24.90
N THR A 315 23.41 11.40 24.91
CA THR A 315 24.17 12.34 25.72
C THR A 315 23.74 13.79 25.49
N ASP A 316 23.40 14.44 26.60
CA ASP A 316 23.08 15.86 26.80
C ASP A 316 23.81 16.86 25.90
N ASP A 317 23.02 17.81 25.36
CA ASP A 317 23.40 19.21 25.23
C ASP A 317 23.73 19.77 26.63
N LYS A 318 25.01 19.83 26.97
CA LYS A 318 25.52 20.78 27.98
C LYS A 318 26.70 21.53 27.39
N GLU A 319 26.40 22.77 26.99
CA GLU A 319 27.40 23.79 26.71
C GLU A 319 28.38 23.96 27.89
N GLN A 320 29.60 24.26 27.49
CA GLN A 320 30.82 24.42 28.25
C GLN A 320 30.69 25.32 29.47
N ASP A 321 31.27 24.90 30.60
CA ASP A 321 31.97 25.84 31.45
C ASP A 321 33.37 25.32 31.80
N THR A 322 34.34 26.19 31.57
CA THR A 322 35.77 25.91 31.53
C THR A 322 36.36 25.72 32.93
N THR A 323 37.07 24.61 33.19
CA THR A 323 38.24 24.66 34.09
C THR A 323 39.22 23.51 33.84
N THR A 324 40.48 23.89 33.63
CA THR A 324 41.70 23.07 33.55
C THR A 324 41.79 21.96 34.60
N MET A 325 42.06 20.72 34.17
CA MET A 325 42.73 19.71 34.98
C MET A 325 43.83 19.00 34.17
N THR A 326 44.94 18.75 34.85
CA THR A 326 46.27 18.34 34.36
C THR A 326 46.42 16.83 34.18
N GLU A 327 47.44 16.41 33.42
CA GLU A 327 47.83 15.02 33.04
C GLU A 327 48.17 14.05 34.20
N GLU A 328 47.58 14.17 35.40
CA GLU A 328 47.98 13.38 36.58
C GLU A 328 46.87 12.47 37.17
N GLU A 329 45.77 12.21 36.45
CA GLU A 329 44.67 11.33 36.91
C GLU A 329 44.44 10.10 36.00
N ILE A 330 45.47 9.62 35.28
CA ILE A 330 45.41 8.40 34.44
C ILE A 330 45.72 7.10 35.20
N GLN A 331 45.95 7.13 36.51
CA GLN A 331 46.26 5.90 37.26
C GLN A 331 45.53 5.83 38.59
N GLU A 332 44.32 5.27 38.57
CA GLU A 332 43.88 4.24 39.53
C GLU A 332 42.51 3.69 39.11
N GLY A 333 42.42 2.36 39.07
CA GLY A 333 41.24 1.64 38.59
C GLY A 333 40.03 1.79 39.50
N ALA A 334 38.89 2.06 38.89
CA ALA A 334 37.57 1.75 39.44
C ALA A 334 36.83 0.91 38.40
N ALA A 335 36.54 -0.33 38.75
CA ALA A 335 35.58 -1.16 38.03
C ALA A 335 34.24 -0.41 38.03
N LEU A 336 33.76 -0.02 36.84
CA LEU A 336 32.39 0.48 36.71
C LEU A 336 31.44 -0.70 36.93
N ASP A 337 30.61 -0.55 37.94
CA ASP A 337 29.59 -1.47 38.39
C ASP A 337 28.43 -1.49 37.36
N ILE A 338 28.33 -2.55 36.55
CA ILE A 338 27.30 -2.74 35.50
C ILE A 338 26.03 -3.36 36.12
N THR A 339 25.60 -2.92 37.30
CA THR A 339 24.43 -3.51 37.97
C THR A 339 23.55 -2.48 38.64
N THR A 340 23.02 -1.51 37.89
CA THR A 340 21.68 -0.91 38.11
C THR A 340 21.41 0.12 37.01
N MET A 341 20.94 -0.33 35.85
CA MET A 341 20.19 0.52 34.93
C MET A 341 18.76 0.00 34.93
N GLU A 342 17.87 0.77 35.56
CA GLU A 342 16.46 0.43 35.66
C GLU A 342 15.81 0.50 34.27
N LYS A 343 15.26 -0.62 33.82
CA LYS A 343 14.49 -0.73 32.58
C LYS A 343 13.18 0.06 32.75
N LYS A 344 13.11 1.30 32.26
CA LYS A 344 11.82 2.01 32.15
C LYS A 344 10.98 1.40 31.04
N LYS A 345 10.20 0.37 31.37
CA LYS A 345 9.12 -0.13 30.52
C LYS A 345 8.10 0.99 30.29
N HIS A 346 7.77 1.28 29.04
CA HIS A 346 6.80 2.32 28.70
C HIS A 346 5.39 1.71 28.70
N LEU A 347 4.56 2.11 29.66
CA LEU A 347 3.14 1.74 29.66
C LEU A 347 2.38 2.49 28.54
N PRO A 348 1.43 1.84 27.85
CA PRO A 348 0.65 2.48 26.79
C PRO A 348 -0.26 3.57 27.37
N THR A 349 -0.47 4.64 26.59
CA THR A 349 -1.41 5.70 26.97
C THR A 349 -2.86 5.22 26.90
N LYS A 350 -3.76 5.90 27.61
CA LYS A 350 -5.20 5.63 27.51
C LYS A 350 -5.71 5.71 26.06
N VAL A 351 -5.20 6.66 25.28
CA VAL A 351 -5.55 6.82 23.86
C VAL A 351 -5.17 5.57 23.05
N ALA A 352 -4.01 4.98 23.33
CA ALA A 352 -3.57 3.74 22.69
C ALA A 352 -4.47 2.56 23.09
N LEU A 353 -4.84 2.44 24.36
CA LEU A 353 -5.76 1.40 24.84
C LEU A 353 -7.16 1.54 24.22
N ASP A 354 -7.70 2.76 24.14
CA ASP A 354 -9.00 3.04 23.50
C ASP A 354 -8.97 2.69 22.00
N ALA A 355 -7.85 2.96 21.31
CA ALA A 355 -7.65 2.59 19.91
C ALA A 355 -7.61 1.06 19.71
N VAL A 356 -6.95 0.31 20.60
CA VAL A 356 -6.96 -1.17 20.60
C VAL A 356 -8.38 -1.68 20.79
N SER A 357 -9.11 -1.13 21.77
CA SER A 357 -10.50 -1.51 22.06
C SER A 357 -11.45 -1.27 20.87
N LEU A 358 -11.33 -0.12 20.20
CA LEU A 358 -12.11 0.22 19.01
C LEU A 358 -11.74 -0.68 17.82
N SER A 359 -10.44 -0.90 17.58
CA SER A 359 -9.94 -1.74 16.49
C SER A 359 -10.39 -3.19 16.64
N SER A 360 -10.28 -3.76 17.84
CA SER A 360 -10.75 -5.11 18.11
C SER A 360 -12.26 -5.22 17.95
N ARG A 361 -13.03 -4.24 18.41
CA ARG A 361 -14.50 -4.28 18.28
C ARG A 361 -14.93 -4.25 16.81
N VAL A 362 -14.41 -3.33 16.02
CA VAL A 362 -14.81 -3.20 14.61
C VAL A 362 -14.39 -4.42 13.79
N GLN A 363 -13.23 -5.02 14.10
CA GLN A 363 -12.78 -6.26 13.48
C GLN A 363 -13.69 -7.46 13.85
N ASP A 364 -14.01 -7.64 15.13
CA ASP A 364 -14.92 -8.71 15.61
C ASP A 364 -16.30 -8.61 14.94
N ASP A 365 -16.84 -7.40 14.85
CA ASP A 365 -18.15 -7.12 14.27
C ASP A 365 -18.14 -7.36 12.74
N LEU A 366 -17.12 -6.85 12.04
CA LEU A 366 -16.92 -7.10 10.61
C LEU A 366 -16.89 -8.60 10.33
N GLU A 367 -16.06 -9.34 11.06
CA GLU A 367 -15.94 -10.79 10.88
C GLU A 367 -17.26 -11.50 11.13
N SER A 368 -17.96 -11.17 12.22
CA SER A 368 -19.23 -11.82 12.57
C SER A 368 -20.30 -11.60 11.50
N ILE A 369 -20.44 -10.36 11.02
CA ILE A 369 -21.45 -9.99 10.04
C ILE A 369 -21.15 -10.59 8.67
N VAL A 370 -19.88 -10.52 8.22
CA VAL A 370 -19.50 -11.05 6.92
C VAL A 370 -19.55 -12.57 6.91
N MET A 371 -19.14 -13.24 7.98
CA MET A 371 -19.24 -14.71 8.08
C MET A 371 -20.68 -15.19 7.94
N ASP A 372 -21.64 -14.54 8.63
CA ASP A 372 -23.08 -14.85 8.48
C ASP A 372 -23.58 -14.56 7.05
N PHE A 373 -23.17 -13.43 6.46
CA PHE A 373 -23.52 -13.05 5.10
C PHE A 373 -23.05 -14.06 4.05
N VAL A 374 -21.77 -14.43 4.09
CA VAL A 374 -21.20 -15.39 3.13
C VAL A 374 -21.78 -16.79 3.35
N GLN A 375 -21.97 -17.22 4.60
CA GLN A 375 -22.61 -18.50 4.90
C GLN A 375 -24.04 -18.56 4.36
N HIS A 376 -24.83 -17.48 4.53
CA HIS A 376 -26.19 -17.40 4.00
C HIS A 376 -26.23 -17.59 2.49
N PHE A 377 -25.38 -16.89 1.74
CA PHE A 377 -25.36 -17.00 0.29
C PHE A 377 -24.72 -18.28 -0.22
N LYS A 378 -23.79 -18.88 0.53
CA LYS A 378 -23.32 -20.23 0.26
C LYS A 378 -24.46 -21.23 0.30
N GLU A 379 -25.28 -21.21 1.35
CA GLU A 379 -26.44 -22.10 1.49
C GLU A 379 -27.50 -21.83 0.42
N LYS A 380 -27.73 -20.56 0.08
CA LYS A 380 -28.72 -20.13 -0.92
C LYS A 380 -28.34 -20.54 -2.34
N THR A 381 -27.06 -20.41 -2.70
CA THR A 381 -26.56 -20.70 -4.06
C THR A 381 -26.16 -22.17 -4.24
N GLY A 382 -25.71 -22.83 -3.17
CA GLY A 382 -25.15 -24.18 -3.22
C GLY A 382 -23.72 -24.24 -3.78
N GLU A 383 -23.09 -23.09 -4.03
CA GLU A 383 -21.72 -23.03 -4.57
C GLU A 383 -20.69 -23.54 -3.57
N THR A 384 -19.72 -24.31 -4.06
CA THR A 384 -18.63 -24.86 -3.25
C THR A 384 -17.34 -24.04 -3.33
N ASN A 385 -17.24 -23.09 -4.26
CA ASN A 385 -16.07 -22.22 -4.43
C ASN A 385 -16.43 -20.74 -4.18
N LEU A 386 -15.47 -19.99 -3.65
CA LEU A 386 -15.63 -18.59 -3.28
C LEU A 386 -14.55 -17.72 -3.92
N CYS A 387 -14.97 -16.60 -4.51
CA CYS A 387 -14.13 -15.47 -4.87
C CYS A 387 -14.43 -14.28 -3.95
N LEU A 388 -13.40 -13.55 -3.51
CA LEU A 388 -13.54 -12.31 -2.74
C LEU A 388 -12.87 -11.15 -3.48
N ALA A 389 -13.58 -10.02 -3.58
CA ALA A 389 -13.06 -8.77 -4.12
C ALA A 389 -13.76 -7.55 -3.47
N GLY A 390 -13.37 -6.34 -3.86
CA GLY A 390 -13.63 -5.08 -3.16
C GLY A 390 -12.57 -4.80 -2.08
N GLY A 391 -12.44 -3.54 -1.66
CA GLY A 391 -11.39 -3.12 -0.72
C GLY A 391 -11.34 -3.90 0.61
N VAL A 392 -12.48 -4.43 1.08
CA VAL A 392 -12.55 -5.23 2.32
C VAL A 392 -11.87 -6.59 2.16
N ALA A 393 -11.76 -7.13 0.93
CA ALA A 393 -11.03 -8.37 0.66
C ALA A 393 -9.50 -8.23 0.82
N LEU A 394 -8.97 -7.04 1.15
CA LEU A 394 -7.60 -6.88 1.66
C LEU A 394 -7.46 -7.28 3.15
N ASN A 395 -8.56 -7.52 3.86
CA ASN A 395 -8.57 -7.96 5.25
C ASN A 395 -8.23 -9.45 5.35
N SER A 396 -6.94 -9.75 5.50
CA SER A 396 -6.44 -11.13 5.49
C SER A 396 -6.91 -11.96 6.68
N VAL A 397 -7.30 -11.32 7.79
CA VAL A 397 -7.85 -11.99 8.97
C VAL A 397 -9.23 -12.57 8.64
N LEU A 398 -10.12 -11.74 8.10
CA LEU A 398 -11.44 -12.15 7.62
C LEU A 398 -11.34 -13.25 6.55
N ASN A 399 -10.49 -13.05 5.53
CA ASN A 399 -10.31 -14.03 4.46
C ASN A 399 -9.86 -15.40 5.00
N GLY A 400 -8.97 -15.40 5.99
CA GLY A 400 -8.50 -16.63 6.61
C GLY A 400 -9.59 -17.38 7.37
N ARG A 401 -10.50 -16.65 8.04
CA ARG A 401 -11.67 -17.24 8.68
C ARG A 401 -12.65 -17.81 7.66
N LEU A 402 -13.00 -17.04 6.62
CA LEU A 402 -13.89 -17.48 5.53
C LEU A 402 -13.39 -18.77 4.88
N SER A 403 -12.08 -18.84 4.60
CA SER A 403 -11.43 -19.99 3.97
C SER A 403 -11.43 -21.25 4.85
N ARG A 404 -11.17 -21.12 6.16
CA ARG A 404 -11.07 -22.27 7.07
C ARG A 404 -12.40 -22.72 7.66
N GLU A 405 -13.30 -21.79 7.95
CA GLU A 405 -14.48 -22.06 8.80
C GLU A 405 -15.75 -22.32 7.99
N LEU A 406 -15.89 -21.76 6.78
CA LEU A 406 -17.12 -21.92 6.00
C LEU A 406 -17.12 -23.16 5.09
N GLY A 407 -16.01 -23.89 5.00
CA GLY A 407 -15.92 -25.17 4.27
C GLY A 407 -16.08 -25.07 2.75
N PHE A 408 -15.59 -23.99 2.13
CA PHE A 408 -15.46 -23.92 0.67
C PHE A 408 -14.35 -24.84 0.20
N GLU A 409 -14.52 -25.48 -0.96
CA GLU A 409 -13.50 -26.33 -1.59
C GLU A 409 -12.31 -25.50 -2.08
N LYS A 410 -12.58 -24.33 -2.64
CA LYS A 410 -11.57 -23.37 -3.09
C LYS A 410 -11.98 -21.95 -2.74
N VAL A 411 -11.00 -21.17 -2.30
CA VAL A 411 -11.16 -19.73 -2.09
C VAL A 411 -10.11 -19.00 -2.92
N PHE A 412 -10.54 -18.04 -3.72
CA PHE A 412 -9.67 -17.21 -4.52
C PHE A 412 -9.84 -15.74 -4.16
N ILE A 413 -8.73 -15.08 -3.84
CA ILE A 413 -8.66 -13.64 -3.68
C ILE A 413 -7.58 -13.18 -4.66
N PRO A 414 -7.87 -12.29 -5.62
CA PRO A 414 -6.84 -11.79 -6.52
C PRO A 414 -5.79 -10.99 -5.74
N PRO A 415 -4.58 -10.79 -6.28
CA PRO A 415 -3.52 -10.02 -5.60
C PRO A 415 -3.86 -8.52 -5.47
N TYR A 416 -4.81 -8.05 -6.28
CA TYR A 416 -5.33 -6.68 -6.36
C TYR A 416 -6.86 -6.65 -6.14
N PRO A 417 -7.37 -7.07 -4.97
CA PRO A 417 -8.80 -7.25 -4.80
C PRO A 417 -9.59 -5.95 -4.67
N GLY A 418 -8.95 -4.80 -4.46
CA GLY A 418 -9.60 -3.50 -4.41
C GLY A 418 -9.70 -2.86 -5.80
N ASP A 419 -9.82 -1.54 -5.83
CA ASP A 419 -9.99 -0.76 -7.07
C ASP A 419 -8.82 -0.92 -8.06
N ASP A 420 -7.65 -1.29 -7.55
CA ASP A 420 -6.49 -1.66 -8.35
C ASP A 420 -6.78 -2.85 -9.30
N GLY A 421 -7.77 -3.68 -8.99
CA GLY A 421 -8.23 -4.79 -9.82
C GLY A 421 -9.29 -4.46 -10.87
N ILE A 422 -9.89 -3.27 -10.83
CA ILE A 422 -11.02 -2.92 -11.71
C ILE A 422 -10.61 -2.91 -13.18
N ALA A 423 -9.42 -2.40 -13.49
CA ALA A 423 -8.89 -2.39 -14.86
C ALA A 423 -8.84 -3.80 -15.47
N VAL A 424 -8.49 -4.81 -14.66
CA VAL A 424 -8.48 -6.22 -15.07
C VAL A 424 -9.91 -6.72 -15.31
N GLY A 425 -10.87 -6.34 -14.46
CA GLY A 425 -12.27 -6.67 -14.64
C GLY A 425 -12.88 -6.08 -15.91
N CYS A 426 -12.62 -4.81 -16.18
CA CYS A 426 -13.01 -4.15 -17.43
C CYS A 426 -12.40 -4.82 -18.66
N CYS A 427 -11.09 -5.15 -18.61
CA CYS A 427 -10.42 -5.89 -19.67
C CYS A 427 -11.07 -7.27 -19.90
N ALA A 428 -11.34 -8.02 -18.82
CA ALA A 428 -11.98 -9.33 -18.88
C ALA A 428 -13.39 -9.25 -19.50
N TYR A 429 -14.20 -8.28 -19.10
CA TYR A 429 -15.51 -8.06 -19.74
C TYR A 429 -15.37 -7.73 -21.23
N GLY A 430 -14.45 -6.82 -21.57
CA GLY A 430 -14.20 -6.42 -22.94
C GLY A 430 -13.82 -7.57 -23.86
N LEU A 431 -12.99 -8.49 -23.35
CA LEU A 431 -12.51 -9.69 -24.05
C LEU A 431 -13.53 -10.82 -24.08
N PHE A 432 -14.29 -11.06 -23.03
CA PHE A 432 -15.07 -12.31 -22.90
C PHE A 432 -16.59 -12.12 -22.95
N GLY A 433 -17.05 -10.86 -22.86
CA GLY A 433 -18.46 -10.52 -22.77
C GLY A 433 -19.15 -11.18 -21.58
N ASN A 434 -20.47 -11.34 -21.68
CA ASN A 434 -21.23 -12.14 -20.73
C ASN A 434 -22.25 -12.99 -21.49
N LYS A 435 -22.08 -14.32 -21.38
CA LYS A 435 -23.00 -15.26 -22.05
C LYS A 435 -24.47 -14.99 -21.73
N ALA A 436 -24.82 -14.68 -20.49
CA ALA A 436 -26.21 -14.48 -20.08
C ALA A 436 -26.81 -13.16 -20.60
N LEU A 437 -25.99 -12.12 -20.74
CA LEU A 437 -26.42 -10.86 -21.35
C LEU A 437 -26.57 -11.04 -22.86
N ASP A 438 -25.61 -11.68 -23.52
CA ASP A 438 -25.66 -11.93 -24.96
C ASP A 438 -26.89 -12.76 -25.36
N GLU A 439 -27.23 -13.78 -24.57
CA GLU A 439 -28.44 -14.60 -24.78
C GLU A 439 -29.74 -13.77 -24.65
N LYS A 440 -29.79 -12.82 -23.71
CA LYS A 440 -30.94 -11.90 -23.55
C LYS A 440 -31.09 -10.94 -24.72
N GLU A 441 -29.98 -10.46 -25.24
CA GLU A 441 -29.95 -9.53 -26.38
C GLU A 441 -30.09 -10.25 -27.74
N GLY A 442 -30.11 -11.58 -27.74
CA GLY A 442 -30.16 -12.39 -28.96
C GLY A 442 -28.88 -12.28 -29.79
N LYS A 443 -27.75 -11.91 -29.17
CA LYS A 443 -26.42 -11.93 -29.79
C LYS A 443 -26.04 -13.40 -29.98
N GLU A 444 -25.93 -13.84 -31.24
CA GLU A 444 -25.34 -15.15 -31.55
C GLU A 444 -23.84 -15.11 -31.23
N LYS A 445 -23.25 -16.29 -30.99
CA LYS A 445 -21.88 -16.51 -30.52
C LYS A 445 -20.86 -15.57 -31.20
N ASP A 446 -20.51 -14.48 -30.52
CA ASP A 446 -19.41 -13.62 -30.96
C ASP A 446 -18.10 -14.41 -30.93
N ASP A 447 -17.14 -13.99 -31.77
CA ASP A 447 -15.78 -14.55 -31.83
C ASP A 447 -14.97 -14.10 -30.61
N TYR A 448 -15.46 -14.43 -29.41
CA TYR A 448 -14.77 -14.14 -28.15
C TYR A 448 -13.49 -14.99 -28.06
N PRO A 449 -12.36 -14.41 -27.65
CA PRO A 449 -11.15 -15.17 -27.34
C PRO A 449 -11.39 -16.23 -26.27
N GLN A 450 -10.49 -17.20 -26.23
CA GLN A 450 -10.46 -18.22 -25.19
C GLN A 450 -10.27 -17.59 -23.81
N LEU A 451 -11.07 -18.02 -22.83
CA LEU A 451 -10.93 -17.62 -21.43
C LEU A 451 -9.54 -17.96 -20.88
N TRP A 452 -9.10 -17.19 -19.87
CA TRP A 452 -7.86 -17.47 -19.16
C TRP A 452 -7.95 -18.83 -18.45
N SER A 453 -6.98 -19.70 -18.72
CA SER A 453 -6.92 -21.04 -18.14
C SER A 453 -6.29 -21.07 -16.74
N GLU A 454 -5.59 -20.00 -16.36
CA GLU A 454 -4.87 -19.86 -15.10
C GLU A 454 -5.03 -18.41 -14.61
N PRO A 455 -4.85 -18.15 -13.31
CA PRO A 455 -4.77 -16.79 -12.79
C PRO A 455 -3.70 -15.98 -13.50
N LEU A 456 -3.96 -14.69 -13.69
CA LEU A 456 -2.92 -13.79 -14.16
C LEU A 456 -1.75 -13.78 -13.18
N SER A 457 -0.53 -13.73 -13.72
CA SER A 457 0.64 -13.57 -12.89
C SER A 457 0.50 -12.27 -12.08
N PRO A 458 0.83 -12.26 -10.78
CA PRO A 458 0.89 -11.01 -10.03
C PRO A 458 2.05 -10.13 -10.53
N TYR A 459 3.01 -10.67 -11.29
CA TYR A 459 4.23 -9.97 -11.69
C TYR A 459 4.07 -9.25 -13.03
N LEU A 460 3.22 -8.22 -13.06
CA LEU A 460 2.84 -7.49 -14.28
C LEU A 460 3.63 -6.20 -14.53
N GLY A 461 4.45 -5.76 -13.56
CA GLY A 461 5.26 -4.56 -13.72
C GLY A 461 6.31 -4.65 -14.82
N PRO A 462 6.99 -3.54 -15.15
CA PRO A 462 8.02 -3.49 -16.19
C PRO A 462 9.15 -4.49 -15.91
N MET A 463 9.64 -5.11 -16.98
CA MET A 463 10.82 -5.98 -16.92
C MET A 463 12.07 -5.12 -17.08
N PRO A 464 12.94 -5.00 -16.06
CA PRO A 464 14.16 -4.23 -16.18
C PRO A 464 15.13 -4.92 -17.14
N SER A 465 15.70 -4.15 -18.06
CA SER A 465 16.77 -4.61 -18.93
C SER A 465 18.09 -4.70 -18.17
N LYS A 466 18.99 -5.57 -18.66
CA LYS A 466 20.36 -5.66 -18.13
C LYS A 466 21.14 -4.35 -18.26
N MET A 467 20.76 -3.50 -19.22
CA MET A 467 21.39 -2.20 -19.43
C MET A 467 20.96 -1.21 -18.37
N GLU A 468 19.64 -1.09 -18.10
CA GLU A 468 19.12 -0.22 -17.04
C GLU A 468 19.68 -0.57 -15.66
N ILE A 469 19.81 -1.87 -15.34
CA ILE A 469 20.44 -2.32 -14.09
C ILE A 469 21.89 -1.86 -14.02
N ARG A 470 22.66 -2.02 -15.10
CA ARG A 470 24.07 -1.62 -15.13
C ARG A 470 24.24 -0.11 -15.04
N GLU A 471 23.43 0.65 -15.77
CA GLU A 471 23.47 2.12 -15.74
C GLU A 471 23.13 2.65 -14.35
N ALA A 472 22.11 2.09 -13.69
CA ALA A 472 21.77 2.46 -12.32
C ALA A 472 22.90 2.13 -11.33
N ILE A 473 23.53 0.95 -11.45
CA ILE A 473 24.68 0.55 -10.63
C ILE A 473 25.89 1.45 -10.91
N GLU A 474 26.19 1.76 -12.16
CA GLU A 474 27.33 2.59 -12.57
C GLU A 474 27.19 4.02 -12.04
N ALA A 475 25.99 4.60 -12.17
CA ALA A 475 25.65 5.92 -11.63
C ALA A 475 25.86 6.00 -10.11
N ALA A 476 25.68 4.88 -9.39
CA ALA A 476 25.86 4.79 -7.94
C ALA A 476 27.19 4.16 -7.50
N SER A 477 28.06 3.76 -8.43
CA SER A 477 29.28 2.98 -8.17
C SER A 477 30.28 3.60 -7.17
N PRO A 478 30.35 4.94 -6.96
CA PRO A 478 31.20 5.51 -5.91
C PRO A 478 30.81 5.04 -4.50
N TRP A 479 29.52 4.78 -4.26
CA TRP A 479 28.97 4.41 -2.93
C TRP A 479 28.76 2.90 -2.75
N LEU A 480 29.01 2.12 -3.80
CA LEU A 480 28.68 0.70 -3.83
C LEU A 480 29.94 -0.17 -3.90
N GLN A 481 29.93 -1.25 -3.13
CA GLN A 481 30.75 -2.43 -3.38
C GLN A 481 29.89 -3.44 -4.14
N ILE A 482 30.37 -3.89 -5.30
CA ILE A 482 29.59 -4.70 -6.24
C ILE A 482 30.33 -6.01 -6.50
N ASP A 483 29.69 -7.12 -6.16
CA ASP A 483 30.17 -8.47 -6.41
C ASP A 483 29.28 -9.13 -7.48
N PRO A 484 29.74 -9.28 -8.74
CA PRO A 484 29.02 -9.99 -9.78
C PRO A 484 29.15 -11.50 -9.57
N ILE A 485 28.04 -12.16 -9.26
CA ILE A 485 27.97 -13.60 -8.98
C ILE A 485 26.92 -14.20 -9.90
N LYS A 486 27.34 -14.90 -10.95
CA LYS A 486 26.40 -15.46 -11.95
C LYS A 486 25.68 -16.72 -11.50
N ASP A 487 26.33 -17.50 -10.65
CA ASP A 487 25.80 -18.75 -10.13
C ASP A 487 24.73 -18.47 -9.07
N ASP A 488 23.49 -18.86 -9.37
CA ASP A 488 22.36 -18.56 -8.50
C ASP A 488 22.47 -19.26 -7.14
N ASP A 489 22.92 -20.51 -7.10
CA ASP A 489 23.01 -21.29 -5.86
C ASP A 489 24.01 -20.61 -4.91
N ARG A 490 25.14 -20.13 -5.44
CA ARG A 490 26.09 -19.33 -4.66
C ARG A 490 25.49 -18.01 -4.19
N ARG A 491 24.69 -17.31 -5.02
CA ARG A 491 24.00 -16.08 -4.58
C ARG A 491 23.03 -16.37 -3.43
N PHE A 492 22.20 -17.40 -3.56
CA PHE A 492 21.25 -17.80 -2.54
C PHE A 492 21.92 -18.26 -1.25
N GLU A 493 23.06 -18.94 -1.36
CA GLU A 493 23.87 -19.32 -0.20
C GLU A 493 24.43 -18.09 0.54
N ILE A 494 24.84 -17.04 -0.19
CA ILE A 494 25.29 -15.77 0.40
C ILE A 494 24.14 -15.04 1.08
N MET A 495 23.00 -14.92 0.40
CA MET A 495 21.80 -14.28 0.93
C MET A 495 21.27 -14.99 2.17
N ALA A 496 21.16 -16.32 2.12
CA ALA A 496 20.68 -17.13 3.24
C ALA A 496 21.59 -16.97 4.46
N ARG A 497 22.91 -16.91 4.28
CA ARG A 497 23.86 -16.64 5.38
C ARG A 497 23.77 -15.24 5.93
N GLU A 498 23.56 -14.23 5.07
CA GLU A 498 23.32 -12.86 5.50
C GLU A 498 22.07 -12.79 6.40
N ILE A 499 20.95 -13.35 5.92
CA ILE A 499 19.70 -13.46 6.68
C ILE A 499 19.93 -14.20 8.01
N GLU A 500 20.56 -15.38 7.97
CA GLU A 500 20.82 -16.21 9.16
C GLU A 500 21.66 -15.49 10.22
N SER A 501 22.65 -14.70 9.80
CA SER A 501 23.48 -13.89 10.69
C SER A 501 22.72 -12.71 11.31
N GLY A 502 21.54 -12.36 10.76
CA GLY A 502 20.65 -11.31 11.23
C GLY A 502 20.61 -10.09 10.34
N GLY A 503 21.30 -10.11 9.21
CA GLY A 503 21.23 -9.06 8.21
C GLY A 503 19.85 -9.02 7.53
N VAL A 504 19.44 -7.81 7.18
CA VAL A 504 18.29 -7.45 6.37
C VAL A 504 18.76 -7.28 4.93
N ILE A 505 18.15 -8.01 4.00
CA ILE A 505 18.52 -7.92 2.59
C ILE A 505 17.38 -7.35 1.76
N ALA A 506 17.72 -6.55 0.77
CA ALA A 506 16.81 -6.12 -0.28
C ALA A 506 16.96 -7.01 -1.51
N TRP A 507 15.85 -7.46 -2.06
CA TRP A 507 15.76 -8.33 -3.21
C TRP A 507 14.96 -7.66 -4.32
N TYR A 508 15.63 -7.39 -5.44
CA TYR A 508 15.05 -6.81 -6.65
C TYR A 508 15.17 -7.81 -7.80
N HIS A 509 14.03 -8.38 -8.21
CA HIS A 509 13.98 -9.47 -9.16
C HIS A 509 12.86 -9.30 -10.19
N SER A 510 13.20 -9.43 -11.47
CA SER A 510 12.23 -9.53 -12.58
C SER A 510 11.18 -8.40 -12.57
N ARG A 511 10.01 -8.65 -13.15
CA ARG A 511 8.82 -7.77 -13.11
C ARG A 511 8.32 -7.61 -11.67
N SER A 512 7.90 -6.41 -11.29
CA SER A 512 7.31 -6.16 -9.96
C SER A 512 5.91 -6.74 -9.83
N GLU A 513 5.50 -6.95 -8.58
CA GLU A 513 4.15 -7.34 -8.17
C GLU A 513 3.13 -6.21 -8.42
N LEU A 514 1.95 -6.56 -8.91
CA LEU A 514 0.76 -5.71 -8.90
C LEU A 514 -0.03 -5.94 -7.60
N GLY A 515 -0.41 -4.84 -6.96
CA GLY A 515 -1.14 -4.83 -5.69
C GLY A 515 -0.26 -4.37 -4.51
N PRO A 516 -0.82 -4.34 -3.28
CA PRO A 516 -0.19 -3.67 -2.14
C PRO A 516 0.84 -4.54 -1.38
N ARG A 517 1.20 -5.72 -1.90
CA ARG A 517 2.04 -6.71 -1.21
C ARG A 517 3.26 -7.03 -2.07
N ALA A 518 4.45 -7.02 -1.45
CA ALA A 518 5.61 -7.65 -2.05
C ALA A 518 5.55 -9.16 -1.85
N LEU A 519 5.75 -9.90 -2.92
CA LEU A 519 5.61 -11.34 -3.06
C LEU A 519 6.90 -12.00 -3.53
N GLY A 520 8.05 -11.39 -3.25
CA GLY A 520 9.37 -11.94 -3.54
C GLY A 520 10.05 -11.36 -4.77
N HIS A 521 9.59 -10.22 -5.31
CA HIS A 521 10.22 -9.54 -6.46
C HIS A 521 10.69 -8.13 -6.13
N ARG A 522 10.01 -7.44 -5.20
CA ARG A 522 10.44 -6.16 -4.62
C ARG A 522 10.35 -6.25 -3.11
N SER A 523 11.24 -7.03 -2.52
CA SER A 523 11.13 -7.48 -1.13
C SER A 523 12.31 -7.09 -0.27
N ILE A 524 12.03 -6.77 1.00
CA ILE A 524 13.01 -6.77 2.08
C ILE A 524 12.83 -8.08 2.85
N LEU A 525 13.91 -8.84 2.99
CA LEU A 525 13.92 -10.17 3.57
C LEU A 525 14.78 -10.20 4.84
N ALA A 526 14.32 -10.92 5.85
CA ALA A 526 15.01 -11.03 7.14
C ALA A 526 14.72 -12.37 7.85
N ASP A 527 15.43 -12.64 8.95
CA ASP A 527 15.32 -13.90 9.69
C ASP A 527 14.03 -13.95 10.53
N PRO A 528 13.08 -14.86 10.25
CA PRO A 528 11.83 -14.95 10.99
C PRO A 528 12.02 -15.42 12.44
N ARG A 529 13.18 -16.00 12.77
CA ARG A 529 13.51 -16.53 14.09
C ARG A 529 13.89 -15.42 15.09
N LYS A 530 14.30 -14.25 14.61
CA LYS A 530 14.88 -13.17 15.42
C LYS A 530 13.87 -12.07 15.71
N LYS A 531 13.22 -12.14 16.88
CA LYS A 531 12.20 -11.17 17.30
C LYS A 531 12.70 -9.70 17.25
N ALA A 532 13.95 -9.45 17.64
CA ALA A 532 14.53 -8.11 17.64
C ALA A 532 14.54 -7.43 16.26
N LEU A 533 14.55 -8.21 15.16
CA LEU A 533 14.48 -7.65 13.80
C LEU A 533 13.15 -6.98 13.49
N VAL A 534 12.06 -7.33 14.19
CA VAL A 534 10.76 -6.67 13.99
C VAL A 534 10.86 -5.19 14.32
N ARG A 535 11.40 -4.88 15.51
CA ARG A 535 11.60 -3.51 15.96
C ARG A 535 12.58 -2.77 15.06
N PHE A 536 13.74 -3.38 14.80
CA PHE A 536 14.76 -2.81 13.93
C PHE A 536 14.21 -2.43 12.55
N ILE A 537 13.49 -3.34 11.88
CA ILE A 537 12.92 -3.08 10.56
C ILE A 537 11.82 -2.03 10.65
N ASN A 538 10.94 -2.07 11.65
CA ASN A 538 9.87 -1.07 11.79
C ASN A 538 10.44 0.34 12.01
N GLU A 539 11.45 0.50 12.87
CA GLU A 539 12.00 1.80 13.24
C GLU A 539 13.03 2.34 12.22
N HIS A 540 14.01 1.52 11.85
CA HIS A 540 15.20 1.97 11.12
C HIS A 540 15.07 1.79 9.61
N VAL A 541 14.35 0.74 9.17
CA VAL A 541 14.13 0.48 7.73
C VAL A 541 12.84 1.14 7.24
N LYS A 542 11.75 0.99 7.98
CA LYS A 542 10.40 1.39 7.56
C LYS A 542 9.93 2.71 8.16
N LYS A 543 10.57 3.19 9.22
CA LYS A 543 10.21 4.41 9.93
C LYS A 543 8.70 4.47 10.25
N ARG A 544 8.14 3.34 10.71
CA ARG A 544 6.71 3.11 10.99
C ARG A 544 6.48 2.52 12.38
N GLU A 545 5.22 2.40 12.77
CA GLU A 545 4.81 1.99 14.12
C GLU A 545 5.23 0.54 14.48
N SER A 546 5.65 0.30 15.73
CA SER A 546 6.26 -0.97 16.15
C SER A 546 5.27 -2.14 16.22
N PHE A 547 3.97 -1.86 16.40
CA PHE A 547 2.91 -2.88 16.47
C PHE A 547 2.60 -3.57 15.14
N ARG A 548 3.16 -3.11 14.02
CA ARG A 548 2.86 -3.67 12.69
C ARG A 548 3.60 -5.01 12.50
N PRO A 549 2.87 -6.13 12.34
CA PRO A 549 3.50 -7.43 12.14
C PRO A 549 4.16 -7.51 10.76
N PHE A 550 5.08 -8.46 10.61
CA PHE A 550 5.60 -8.88 9.31
C PHE A 550 5.04 -10.24 8.90
N ALA A 551 5.16 -10.54 7.61
CA ALA A 551 4.61 -11.75 6.99
C ALA A 551 5.75 -12.73 6.65
N PRO A 552 5.52 -14.06 6.77
CA PRO A 552 6.44 -15.05 6.24
C PRO A 552 6.14 -15.38 4.78
N SER A 553 7.20 -15.57 4.00
CA SER A 553 7.17 -16.34 2.75
C SER A 553 7.66 -17.75 3.03
N CYS A 554 6.76 -18.72 2.94
CA CYS A 554 6.98 -20.12 3.33
C CYS A 554 6.93 -21.04 2.13
N LEU A 555 7.77 -22.08 2.13
CA LEU A 555 7.65 -23.18 1.16
C LEU A 555 6.26 -23.81 1.30
N ALA A 556 5.53 -23.93 0.20
CA ALA A 556 4.14 -24.39 0.20
C ALA A 556 4.03 -25.82 0.77
N GLU A 557 4.98 -26.69 0.42
CA GLU A 557 5.07 -28.08 0.89
C GLU A 557 5.30 -28.21 2.40
N GLU A 558 5.79 -27.16 3.06
CA GLU A 558 6.03 -27.13 4.50
C GLU A 558 4.99 -26.31 5.28
N ALA A 559 4.16 -25.52 4.60
CA ALA A 559 3.25 -24.57 5.24
C ALA A 559 2.34 -25.23 6.29
N SER A 560 1.80 -26.42 5.98
CA SER A 560 0.95 -27.18 6.89
C SER A 560 1.64 -27.68 8.14
N ASN A 561 2.97 -27.81 8.14
CA ASN A 561 3.75 -28.20 9.32
C ASN A 561 3.89 -27.05 10.33
N TRP A 562 3.66 -25.82 9.89
CA TRP A 562 3.89 -24.60 10.68
C TRP A 562 2.62 -23.82 10.98
N PHE A 563 1.64 -23.84 10.08
CA PHE A 563 0.40 -23.08 10.17
C PHE A 563 -0.82 -24.01 10.20
N ASP A 564 -1.88 -23.56 10.86
CA ASP A 564 -3.21 -24.15 10.78
C ASP A 564 -3.96 -23.60 9.57
N LEU A 565 -4.03 -24.41 8.52
CA LEU A 565 -4.63 -24.07 7.22
C LEU A 565 -6.04 -24.66 7.05
N GLY A 566 -6.59 -25.31 8.09
CA GLY A 566 -7.84 -26.06 7.99
C GLY A 566 -7.71 -27.36 7.19
N ASP A 567 -8.86 -27.89 6.75
CA ASP A 567 -8.97 -29.17 6.01
C ASP A 567 -8.67 -29.04 4.50
N ASN A 568 -8.24 -27.85 4.04
CA ASN A 568 -7.91 -27.60 2.64
C ASN A 568 -6.60 -28.33 2.28
N ASP A 569 -6.66 -29.17 1.24
CA ASP A 569 -5.67 -30.21 0.90
C ASP A 569 -4.21 -29.69 0.78
N PHE A 570 -3.28 -30.49 1.30
CA PHE A 570 -1.89 -30.14 1.54
C PHE A 570 -1.03 -30.46 0.31
N ASN A 571 -0.99 -29.51 -0.64
CA ASN A 571 0.04 -29.33 -1.69
C ASN A 571 -0.29 -28.15 -2.62
N ASP A 572 -1.43 -27.48 -2.42
CA ASP A 572 -1.82 -26.32 -3.21
C ASP A 572 -1.17 -25.03 -2.69
N ASN A 573 -0.99 -24.08 -3.60
CA ASN A 573 -0.56 -22.74 -3.28
C ASN A 573 -1.72 -21.99 -2.59
N VAL A 574 -1.93 -22.24 -1.30
CA VAL A 574 -3.13 -21.81 -0.56
C VAL A 574 -3.20 -20.31 -0.30
N SER A 575 -2.06 -19.63 -0.21
CA SER A 575 -2.00 -18.17 0.03
C SER A 575 -0.84 -17.55 -0.77
N PRO A 576 -0.90 -17.52 -2.10
CA PRO A 576 0.18 -17.02 -2.95
C PRO A 576 0.44 -15.52 -2.79
N TYR A 577 -0.57 -14.77 -2.34
CA TYR A 577 -0.60 -13.30 -2.43
C TYR A 577 -0.59 -12.59 -1.06
N MET A 578 -0.28 -13.30 0.03
CA MET A 578 -0.43 -12.78 1.41
C MET A 578 -1.86 -12.34 1.76
N SER A 579 -2.87 -12.96 1.13
CA SER A 579 -4.28 -12.58 1.29
C SER A 579 -4.98 -13.28 2.45
N ILE A 580 -4.33 -14.25 3.11
CA ILE A 580 -4.89 -15.05 4.20
C ILE A 580 -3.98 -15.00 5.43
N THR A 581 -4.59 -14.82 6.60
CA THR A 581 -3.98 -15.04 7.91
C THR A 581 -4.27 -16.45 8.40
N ALA A 582 -3.26 -17.16 8.89
CA ALA A 582 -3.36 -18.46 9.52
C ALA A 582 -2.75 -18.44 10.93
N ASN A 583 -3.22 -19.33 11.80
CA ASN A 583 -2.63 -19.47 13.14
C ASN A 583 -1.32 -20.24 13.04
N VAL A 584 -0.26 -19.71 13.62
CA VAL A 584 0.98 -20.48 13.81
C VAL A 584 0.69 -21.56 14.85
N LYS A 585 1.02 -22.81 14.51
CA LYS A 585 0.89 -23.94 15.44
C LYS A 585 1.60 -23.62 16.75
N GLU A 586 0.95 -23.89 17.87
CA GLU A 586 1.43 -23.47 19.19
C GLU A 586 2.88 -23.89 19.47
N SER A 587 3.25 -25.12 19.10
CA SER A 587 4.61 -25.67 19.23
C SER A 587 5.68 -25.00 18.36
N LYS A 588 5.26 -24.19 17.37
CA LYS A 588 6.12 -23.50 16.40
C LYS A 588 6.25 -22.00 16.65
N ARG A 589 5.34 -21.38 17.42
CA ARG A 589 5.31 -19.93 17.68
C ARG A 589 6.65 -19.38 18.16
N GLY A 590 7.28 -20.05 19.13
CA GLY A 590 8.58 -19.64 19.67
C GLY A 590 9.76 -19.77 18.69
N GLN A 591 9.60 -20.47 17.56
CA GLN A 591 10.64 -20.67 16.56
C GLN A 591 10.64 -19.56 15.49
N ILE A 592 9.50 -18.89 15.26
CA ILE A 592 9.35 -17.84 14.25
C ILE A 592 8.69 -16.56 14.83
N PRO A 593 9.22 -16.01 15.94
CA PRO A 593 8.58 -14.91 16.64
C PRO A 593 8.52 -13.60 15.84
N ALA A 594 9.35 -13.40 14.80
CA ALA A 594 9.35 -12.15 14.04
C ALA A 594 8.20 -12.02 13.03
N VAL A 595 7.54 -13.13 12.73
CA VAL A 595 6.42 -13.22 11.78
C VAL A 595 5.14 -13.75 12.44
N THR A 596 5.16 -13.86 13.77
CA THR A 596 4.02 -14.31 14.59
C THR A 596 3.49 -13.12 15.38
N HIS A 597 2.21 -12.79 15.22
CA HIS A 597 1.55 -11.72 15.97
C HIS A 597 1.28 -12.15 17.42
N VAL A 598 0.89 -11.20 18.29
CA VAL A 598 0.67 -11.40 19.74
C VAL A 598 -0.43 -12.43 20.04
N ASP A 599 -1.41 -12.60 19.15
CA ASP A 599 -2.46 -13.62 19.25
C ASP A 599 -2.05 -14.99 18.66
N GLY A 600 -0.83 -15.08 18.09
CA GLY A 600 -0.30 -16.27 17.44
C GLY A 600 -0.68 -16.41 15.97
N SER A 601 -1.35 -15.42 15.38
CA SER A 601 -1.68 -15.38 13.97
C SER A 601 -0.49 -14.92 13.11
N SER A 602 -0.52 -15.24 11.82
CA SER A 602 0.49 -14.82 10.84
C SER A 602 -0.11 -14.70 9.44
N ARG A 603 0.23 -13.65 8.71
CA ARG A 603 -0.25 -13.42 7.34
C ARG A 603 0.70 -14.08 6.34
N LEU A 604 0.30 -15.22 5.79
CA LEU A 604 1.17 -16.16 5.10
C LEU A 604 1.26 -15.89 3.60
N GLN A 605 2.47 -15.92 3.03
CA GLN A 605 2.70 -16.22 1.62
C GLN A 605 3.17 -17.67 1.47
N THR A 606 2.51 -18.47 0.63
CA THR A 606 3.02 -19.78 0.19
C THR A 606 3.74 -19.66 -1.14
N VAL A 607 4.90 -20.32 -1.26
CA VAL A 607 5.77 -20.24 -2.44
C VAL A 607 5.99 -21.66 -2.97
N THR A 608 5.71 -21.87 -4.25
CA THR A 608 5.93 -23.17 -4.91
C THR A 608 7.07 -23.08 -5.92
N ALA A 609 7.78 -24.19 -6.14
CA ALA A 609 8.82 -24.26 -7.16
C ALA A 609 8.30 -24.07 -8.60
N LYS A 610 6.98 -24.27 -8.84
CA LYS A 610 6.34 -24.06 -10.15
C LYS A 610 6.06 -22.57 -10.40
N ALA A 611 5.48 -21.89 -9.41
CA ALA A 611 5.13 -20.48 -9.55
C ALA A 611 6.38 -19.61 -9.51
N GLU A 612 7.22 -19.80 -8.49
CA GLU A 612 8.35 -18.92 -8.18
C GLU A 612 9.64 -19.70 -7.90
N PRO A 613 10.30 -20.27 -8.95
CA PRO A 613 11.41 -21.19 -8.78
C PRO A 613 12.63 -20.56 -8.09
N LEU A 614 12.98 -19.31 -8.40
CA LEU A 614 14.16 -18.65 -7.83
C LEU A 614 13.92 -18.25 -6.37
N TYR A 615 12.74 -17.73 -6.06
CA TYR A 615 12.38 -17.38 -4.69
C TYR A 615 12.22 -18.62 -3.81
N HIS A 616 11.64 -19.69 -4.35
CA HIS A 616 11.58 -21.00 -3.70
C HIS A 616 12.97 -21.55 -3.36
N ARG A 617 13.93 -21.49 -4.30
CA ARG A 617 15.31 -21.94 -4.05
C ARG A 617 16.04 -21.08 -3.01
N LEU A 618 15.81 -19.76 -2.97
CA LEU A 618 16.34 -18.90 -1.91
C LEU A 618 15.83 -19.33 -0.54
N ILE A 619 14.52 -19.54 -0.41
CA ILE A 619 13.91 -19.98 0.86
C ILE A 619 14.41 -21.38 1.22
N SER A 620 14.59 -22.27 0.24
CA SER A 620 15.15 -23.61 0.44
C SER A 620 16.60 -23.55 0.95
N ALA A 621 17.44 -22.65 0.41
CA ALA A 621 18.80 -22.46 0.91
C ALA A 621 18.83 -21.99 2.37
N PHE A 622 17.89 -21.12 2.75
CA PHE A 622 17.71 -20.71 4.16
C PHE A 622 17.18 -21.87 5.02
N PHE A 623 16.27 -22.68 4.47
CA PHE A 623 15.73 -23.86 5.15
C PHE A 623 16.82 -24.89 5.46
N ASP A 624 17.66 -25.23 4.47
CA ASP A 624 18.77 -26.17 4.63
C ASP A 624 19.76 -25.71 5.72
N LEU A 625 19.93 -24.38 5.86
CA LEU A 625 20.84 -23.78 6.84
C LEU A 625 20.24 -23.75 8.26
N THR A 626 18.94 -23.54 8.39
CA THR A 626 18.31 -23.16 9.67
C THR A 626 17.27 -24.14 10.20
N GLY A 627 16.76 -25.03 9.37
CA GLY A 627 15.60 -25.87 9.66
C GLY A 627 14.25 -25.11 9.67
N VAL A 628 14.23 -23.84 9.25
CA VAL A 628 13.00 -23.03 9.13
C VAL A 628 12.68 -22.77 7.65
N PRO A 629 11.53 -23.23 7.13
CA PRO A 629 11.21 -23.23 5.69
C PRO A 629 10.58 -21.92 5.22
N MET A 630 11.00 -20.79 5.81
CA MET A 630 10.43 -19.48 5.50
C MET A 630 11.41 -18.35 5.81
N VAL A 631 11.19 -17.21 5.17
CA VAL A 631 11.86 -15.94 5.48
C VAL A 631 10.81 -14.89 5.82
N LEU A 632 11.17 -13.90 6.65
CA LEU A 632 10.36 -12.69 6.80
C LEU A 632 10.38 -11.95 5.46
N ASN A 633 9.22 -11.51 4.98
CA ASN A 633 9.08 -10.72 3.76
C ASN A 633 8.25 -9.46 4.03
N THR A 634 8.74 -8.32 3.58
CA THR A 634 8.03 -7.04 3.58
C THR A 634 8.34 -6.26 2.31
N SER A 635 7.53 -5.24 2.01
CA SER A 635 7.70 -4.43 0.80
C SER A 635 9.09 -3.83 0.69
N PHE A 636 9.63 -3.62 -0.50
CA PHE A 636 10.86 -2.85 -0.65
C PHE A 636 10.53 -1.37 -0.89
N ASN A 637 10.48 -0.64 0.22
CA ASN A 637 10.40 0.81 0.32
C ASN A 637 10.94 1.24 1.68
N THR A 638 11.78 2.27 1.72
CA THR A 638 12.49 2.70 2.94
C THR A 638 12.17 4.14 3.33
N LEU A 639 11.63 4.92 2.39
CA LEU A 639 11.17 6.28 2.61
C LEU A 639 9.67 6.28 2.93
N LYS A 640 9.28 7.16 3.85
CA LYS A 640 7.89 7.28 4.33
C LYS A 640 7.03 7.86 3.20
N GLY A 641 5.91 7.18 2.92
CA GLY A 641 4.94 7.63 1.91
C GLY A 641 5.25 7.20 0.48
N GLU A 642 6.35 6.47 0.23
CA GLU A 642 6.68 5.99 -1.10
C GLU A 642 6.02 4.64 -1.45
N PRO A 643 5.63 4.43 -2.72
CA PRO A 643 5.28 3.12 -3.26
C PRO A 643 6.43 2.11 -3.15
N ILE A 644 6.12 0.85 -3.49
CA ILE A 644 7.15 -0.19 -3.66
C ILE A 644 8.09 0.24 -4.80
N VAL A 645 9.40 0.01 -4.66
CA VAL A 645 10.38 0.38 -5.69
C VAL A 645 10.08 -0.32 -7.02
N GLU A 646 10.10 0.44 -8.13
CA GLU A 646 9.80 -0.10 -9.46
C GLU A 646 11.07 -0.27 -10.30
N THR A 647 11.85 0.80 -10.47
CA THR A 647 13.05 0.81 -11.33
C THR A 647 14.33 0.41 -10.57
N PRO A 648 15.40 -0.02 -11.27
CA PRO A 648 16.71 -0.28 -10.66
C PRO A 648 17.25 0.92 -9.87
N SER A 649 17.09 2.13 -10.40
CA SER A 649 17.49 3.37 -9.74
C SER A 649 16.69 3.62 -8.46
N ASN A 650 15.39 3.32 -8.44
CA ASN A 650 14.60 3.41 -7.20
C ASN A 650 15.10 2.44 -6.14
N ALA A 651 15.42 1.20 -6.52
CA ALA A 651 15.93 0.19 -5.60
C ALA A 651 17.29 0.58 -4.98
N ILE A 652 18.22 1.10 -5.79
CA ILE A 652 19.52 1.58 -5.31
C ILE A 652 19.35 2.79 -4.39
N ARG A 653 18.49 3.76 -4.79
CA ARG A 653 18.18 4.92 -3.95
C ARG A 653 17.62 4.49 -2.59
N SER A 654 16.59 3.65 -2.57
CA SER A 654 15.99 3.15 -1.33
C SER A 654 16.98 2.34 -0.48
N PHE A 655 17.88 1.56 -1.10
CA PHE A 655 18.96 0.88 -0.41
C PHE A 655 19.93 1.88 0.24
N LEU A 656 20.43 2.88 -0.49
CA LEU A 656 21.35 3.88 0.06
C LEU A 656 20.70 4.70 1.19
N SER A 657 19.45 5.14 1.00
CA SER A 657 18.68 5.91 1.99
C SER A 657 18.36 5.17 3.28
N SER A 658 18.53 3.83 3.33
CA SER A 658 18.31 3.08 4.57
C SER A 658 19.48 3.20 5.57
N MET A 659 20.52 3.99 5.26
CA MET A 659 21.62 4.39 6.16
C MET A 659 22.24 3.25 6.99
N GLY A 660 22.43 2.08 6.38
CA GLY A 660 23.01 0.91 7.06
C GLY A 660 21.98 -0.16 7.45
N SER A 661 20.69 0.17 7.53
CA SER A 661 19.64 -0.73 8.02
C SER A 661 19.26 -1.90 7.08
N ILE A 662 19.86 -1.90 5.87
CA ILE A 662 19.77 -2.99 4.90
C ILE A 662 21.21 -3.28 4.51
N GLU A 663 21.70 -4.47 4.78
CA GLU A 663 23.10 -4.86 4.65
C GLU A 663 23.48 -5.16 3.21
N MET A 664 22.52 -5.68 2.44
CA MET A 664 22.75 -6.17 1.08
C MET A 664 21.57 -5.84 0.17
N LEU A 665 21.86 -5.40 -1.05
CA LEU A 665 20.91 -5.37 -2.17
C LEU A 665 21.34 -6.43 -3.18
N VAL A 666 20.41 -7.28 -3.60
CA VAL A 666 20.62 -8.22 -4.70
C VAL A 666 19.73 -7.85 -5.88
N MET A 667 20.36 -7.67 -7.03
CA MET A 667 19.72 -7.24 -8.27
C MET A 667 20.35 -7.99 -9.45
N ASP A 668 19.58 -8.84 -10.13
CA ASP A 668 20.06 -9.75 -11.18
C ASP A 668 21.28 -10.59 -10.72
N GLU A 669 22.44 -10.46 -11.38
CA GLU A 669 23.67 -11.15 -11.02
C GLU A 669 24.54 -10.41 -10.01
N TYR A 670 24.08 -9.28 -9.46
CA TYR A 670 24.87 -8.41 -8.60
C TYR A 670 24.47 -8.54 -7.14
N VAL A 671 25.45 -8.84 -6.30
CA VAL A 671 25.37 -8.67 -4.84
C VAL A 671 26.03 -7.33 -4.51
N ILE A 672 25.25 -6.42 -3.95
CA ILE A 672 25.62 -5.03 -3.74
C ILE A 672 25.64 -4.74 -2.24
N ARG A 673 26.72 -4.13 -1.77
CA ARG A 673 26.86 -3.60 -0.41
C ARG A 673 27.22 -2.12 -0.47
N ARG A 674 27.02 -1.39 0.63
CA ARG A 674 27.56 -0.04 0.74
C ARG A 674 29.08 -0.12 0.88
N ARG A 675 29.79 0.77 0.20
CA ARG A 675 31.22 0.96 0.43
C ARG A 675 31.40 1.72 1.74
N ASP A 676 32.38 1.33 2.53
CA ASP A 676 32.78 2.10 3.72
C ASP A 676 33.18 3.52 3.29
N CYS A 677 32.58 4.50 3.94
CA CYS A 677 32.82 5.91 3.71
C CYS A 677 34.07 6.34 4.49
N ASP A 678 35.13 6.76 3.80
CA ASP A 678 36.27 7.40 4.48
C ASP A 678 35.91 8.84 4.86
N MET A 679 35.46 9.02 6.10
CA MET A 679 35.13 10.34 6.66
C MET A 679 36.28 11.35 6.53
N LYS A 680 37.54 10.90 6.51
CA LYS A 680 38.71 11.78 6.34
C LYS A 680 38.83 12.31 4.92
N SER A 681 38.38 11.55 3.92
CA SER A 681 38.34 12.01 2.53
C SER A 681 37.20 13.00 2.27
N LEU A 682 36.08 12.85 2.98
CA LEU A 682 34.90 13.71 2.86
C LEU A 682 35.01 15.02 3.66
N MET A 683 35.60 15.00 4.86
CA MET A 683 35.73 16.18 5.73
C MET A 683 37.04 16.97 5.53
N GLY A 684 38.00 16.40 4.80
CA GLY A 684 39.34 16.97 4.61
C GLY A 684 40.33 16.56 5.72
N GLU A 685 41.61 16.46 5.38
CA GLU A 685 42.67 16.11 6.34
C GLU A 685 42.99 17.29 7.28
N GLU A 686 43.13 17.02 8.58
CA GLU A 686 43.68 17.95 9.56
C GLU A 686 45.18 18.14 9.30
N ARG A 687 45.64 19.40 9.19
CA ARG A 687 47.06 19.71 9.05
C ARG A 687 47.75 19.65 10.41
N ASP A 688 49.08 19.53 10.38
CA ASP A 688 49.93 19.55 11.59
C ASP A 688 49.79 20.83 12.46
N ASP A 689 49.11 21.87 11.97
CA ASP A 689 48.78 23.12 12.69
C ASP A 689 47.38 23.15 13.31
N GLY A 690 46.64 22.03 13.28
CA GLY A 690 45.30 21.89 13.87
C GLY A 690 44.17 22.52 13.04
N LEU A 691 44.47 22.98 11.81
CA LEU A 691 43.46 23.49 10.87
C LEU A 691 43.10 22.42 9.85
N ILE A 692 41.79 22.21 9.64
CA ILE A 692 41.29 21.35 8.57
C ILE A 692 41.70 21.97 7.23
N ARG A 693 42.31 21.18 6.35
CA ARG A 693 42.63 21.60 5.00
C ARG A 693 41.32 21.85 4.25
N GLU A 694 40.92 23.12 4.07
CA GLU A 694 39.81 23.48 3.18
C GLU A 694 40.03 22.77 1.84
N GLN A 695 39.07 21.92 1.45
CA GLN A 695 39.08 21.36 0.11
C GLN A 695 39.14 22.50 -0.90
N SER A 696 39.82 22.25 -2.03
CA SER A 696 39.80 23.16 -3.16
C SER A 696 38.36 23.53 -3.46
N LYS A 697 37.98 24.79 -3.21
CA LYS A 697 36.69 25.32 -3.65
C LYS A 697 36.51 24.91 -5.12
N PRO A 698 35.33 24.43 -5.53
CA PRO A 698 35.10 24.06 -6.92
C PRO A 698 35.49 25.25 -7.79
N LYS A 699 36.44 25.05 -8.72
CA LYS A 699 36.54 25.96 -9.85
C LYS A 699 35.26 25.75 -10.64
N ARG A 700 34.37 26.74 -10.59
CA ARG A 700 33.25 26.86 -11.52
C ARG A 700 33.80 26.55 -12.92
N ALA A 701 33.16 25.64 -13.65
CA ALA A 701 33.34 25.60 -15.09
C ALA A 701 32.92 26.99 -15.56
N GLY A 702 33.88 27.78 -16.06
CA GLY A 702 33.56 29.07 -16.64
C GLY A 702 32.50 28.89 -17.72
N ASP A 703 31.78 29.98 -17.99
CA ASP A 703 30.67 30.10 -18.92
C ASP A 703 30.72 29.12 -20.12
N VAL A 704 29.70 28.25 -20.24
CA VAL A 704 29.47 27.48 -21.46
C VAL A 704 28.62 28.34 -22.40
N PHE A 705 29.25 28.87 -23.44
CA PHE A 705 28.55 29.58 -24.51
C PHE A 705 28.16 28.61 -25.63
N TYR A 706 26.87 28.43 -25.87
CA TYR A 706 26.36 27.93 -27.14
C TYR A 706 26.01 29.12 -28.02
N GLU A 707 26.64 29.22 -29.20
CA GLU A 707 26.34 30.24 -30.19
C GLU A 707 25.37 29.65 -31.24
N THR A 708 24.21 30.28 -31.41
CA THR A 708 23.25 29.93 -32.47
C THR A 708 23.23 31.05 -33.51
N LYS A 709 23.30 30.68 -34.80
CA LYS A 709 23.09 31.59 -35.93
C LYS A 709 21.68 31.44 -36.49
N PHE A 710 21.05 32.56 -36.77
CA PHE A 710 19.80 32.65 -37.53
C PHE A 710 20.14 33.00 -38.98
N THR A 711 19.47 32.38 -39.93
CA THR A 711 19.42 32.90 -41.31
C THR A 711 17.95 33.09 -41.64
N ILE A 712 17.57 34.32 -41.94
CA ILE A 712 16.24 34.64 -42.44
C ILE A 712 16.21 34.21 -43.90
N THR A 713 15.33 33.28 -44.24
CA THR A 713 14.89 33.06 -45.63
C THR A 713 13.46 33.55 -45.75
N ASP A 714 13.15 34.27 -46.83
CA ASP A 714 11.97 35.13 -47.05
C ASP A 714 10.60 34.40 -47.12
N ASP A 715 10.39 33.31 -46.40
CA ASP A 715 9.12 32.58 -46.38
C ASP A 715 8.45 32.61 -44.97
N PRO A 716 7.35 33.36 -44.80
CA PRO A 716 6.68 33.55 -43.51
C PRO A 716 6.06 32.29 -42.88
N GLU A 717 5.91 31.19 -43.62
CA GLU A 717 5.21 29.97 -43.13
C GLU A 717 6.13 28.89 -42.51
N SER A 718 7.44 29.14 -42.38
CA SER A 718 8.39 28.17 -41.79
C SER A 718 8.94 28.54 -40.40
N ILE A 719 8.30 29.47 -39.70
CA ILE A 719 8.74 29.90 -38.37
C ILE A 719 8.28 28.87 -37.33
N GLN A 720 9.17 27.96 -36.93
CA GLN A 720 8.99 27.24 -35.67
C GLN A 720 9.63 28.01 -34.51
N PRO A 721 8.85 28.49 -33.52
CA PRO A 721 9.42 29.04 -32.31
C PRO A 721 9.89 27.88 -31.42
N VAL A 722 11.18 27.84 -31.10
CA VAL A 722 11.73 26.99 -30.06
C VAL A 722 12.15 27.88 -28.90
N THR A 723 11.41 27.82 -27.80
CA THR A 723 11.82 28.43 -26.52
C THR A 723 12.65 27.41 -25.75
N ARG A 724 13.80 27.83 -25.21
CA ARG A 724 14.55 27.03 -24.23
C ARG A 724 14.93 27.85 -23.00
N VAL A 725 14.73 27.19 -21.87
CA VAL A 725 14.83 27.69 -20.50
C VAL A 725 16.29 27.70 -20.04
N CYS A 726 16.66 28.74 -19.29
CA CYS A 726 17.91 28.81 -18.55
C CYS A 726 17.75 28.00 -17.26
N ILE A 727 18.60 27.00 -17.04
CA ILE A 727 18.65 26.28 -15.76
C ILE A 727 19.81 26.87 -14.96
N PRO A 728 19.62 27.27 -13.69
CA PRO A 728 20.72 27.67 -12.82
C PRO A 728 21.70 26.51 -12.56
N ASP A 729 22.89 26.86 -12.06
CA ASP A 729 24.07 26.00 -11.87
C ASP A 729 23.74 24.52 -11.55
N ARG A 730 23.95 23.63 -12.52
CA ARG A 730 23.97 22.19 -12.23
C ARG A 730 25.28 21.83 -11.53
N PRO A 731 25.24 21.10 -10.40
CA PRO A 731 26.37 20.31 -9.99
C PRO A 731 26.59 19.23 -11.05
N MET A 732 27.72 19.25 -11.75
CA MET A 732 28.14 18.07 -12.52
C MET A 732 28.97 17.17 -11.63
N HIS A 733 28.71 15.86 -11.73
CA HIS A 733 29.59 14.81 -11.25
C HIS A 733 31.00 15.04 -11.82
N ASN A 734 31.96 15.36 -10.94
CA ASN A 734 33.37 15.28 -11.28
C ASN A 734 33.81 13.84 -11.05
N GLU A 735 34.43 13.21 -12.05
CA GLU A 735 34.82 11.79 -12.07
C GLU A 735 35.96 11.46 -11.08
N LYS A 736 36.14 12.22 -9.98
CA LYS A 736 37.16 11.93 -8.97
C LYS A 736 36.70 11.75 -7.53
N ASP A 737 35.68 12.45 -7.01
CA ASP A 737 35.40 12.41 -5.56
C ASP A 737 33.88 12.34 -5.24
N GLY A 738 33.27 11.20 -5.54
CA GLY A 738 31.82 10.96 -5.37
C GLY A 738 31.26 11.23 -3.96
N GLY A 739 30.25 12.10 -3.89
CA GLY A 739 29.35 12.32 -2.74
C GLY A 739 28.43 13.52 -2.95
N TRP A 740 27.10 13.32 -2.83
CA TRP A 740 26.04 14.36 -2.89
C TRP A 740 25.53 14.68 -1.47
N PHE A 741 25.17 15.94 -1.19
CA PHE A 741 24.47 16.38 0.03
C PHE A 741 22.95 16.42 -0.19
N GLU A 742 22.18 16.10 0.86
CA GLU A 742 20.73 16.30 1.01
C GLU A 742 20.45 17.74 1.50
N LEU A 743 19.61 18.53 0.79
CA LEU A 743 18.70 19.60 1.29
C LEU A 743 18.27 20.66 0.22
N LEU A 744 18.03 20.30 -1.05
CA LEU A 744 17.51 21.27 -2.05
C LEU A 744 16.26 20.84 -2.82
N ASP A 745 15.80 19.58 -2.68
CA ASP A 745 14.70 19.06 -3.50
C ASP A 745 13.33 19.73 -3.23
N ASP A 746 13.08 20.24 -2.02
CA ASP A 746 11.81 20.95 -1.74
C ASP A 746 11.75 22.32 -2.44
N LEU A 747 12.89 23.02 -2.56
CA LEU A 747 12.96 24.31 -3.25
C LEU A 747 13.15 24.14 -4.77
N GLU A 748 13.88 23.10 -5.19
CA GLU A 748 14.08 22.76 -6.60
C GLU A 748 12.79 22.20 -7.21
N GLY A 749 12.01 21.41 -6.47
CA GLY A 749 10.67 20.98 -6.85
C GLY A 749 9.69 22.15 -6.98
N GLU A 750 9.72 23.11 -6.06
CA GLU A 750 8.93 24.35 -6.16
C GLU A 750 9.38 25.24 -7.32
N LEU A 751 10.69 25.38 -7.56
CA LEU A 751 11.24 26.20 -8.66
C LEU A 751 11.06 25.56 -10.05
N LEU A 752 11.14 24.24 -10.16
CA LEU A 752 10.87 23.50 -11.40
C LEU A 752 9.37 23.54 -11.75
N GLY A 753 8.49 23.58 -10.75
CA GLY A 753 7.06 23.84 -10.93
C GLY A 753 6.74 25.27 -11.39
N ILE A 754 7.56 26.26 -11.04
CA ILE A 754 7.39 27.67 -11.45
C ILE A 754 7.95 27.95 -12.87
N CYS A 755 8.87 27.11 -13.37
CA CYS A 755 9.63 27.35 -14.61
C CYS A 755 9.37 26.33 -15.74
N ASP A 756 8.26 25.58 -15.70
CA ASP A 756 7.90 24.55 -16.68
C ASP A 756 7.56 25.09 -18.09
N GLY A 757 7.49 26.42 -18.24
CA GLY A 757 7.24 27.11 -19.50
C GLY A 757 5.79 27.53 -19.72
N SER A 758 4.89 27.28 -18.77
CA SER A 758 3.47 27.69 -18.82
C SER A 758 3.23 29.16 -18.39
N SER A 759 4.11 29.73 -17.56
CA SER A 759 3.96 31.06 -16.98
C SER A 759 4.81 32.12 -17.69
N THR A 760 4.24 33.27 -18.01
CA THR A 760 4.98 34.42 -18.53
C THR A 760 5.73 35.14 -17.40
N LEU A 761 6.86 35.78 -17.74
CA LEU A 761 7.68 36.53 -16.77
C LEU A 761 6.89 37.58 -15.96
N ASN A 762 5.81 38.12 -16.54
CA ASN A 762 4.94 39.09 -15.89
C ASN A 762 4.02 38.47 -14.82
N GLU A 763 3.59 37.22 -15.02
CA GLU A 763 2.77 36.47 -14.06
C GLU A 763 3.60 36.08 -12.84
N ILE A 764 4.83 35.59 -13.08
CA ILE A 764 5.83 35.26 -12.04
C ILE A 764 6.13 36.50 -11.16
N LEU A 765 6.30 37.68 -11.77
CA LEU A 765 6.59 38.92 -11.04
C LEU A 765 5.38 39.50 -10.29
N THR A 766 4.16 39.17 -10.71
CA THR A 766 2.93 39.64 -10.05
C THR A 766 2.62 38.80 -8.81
N GLN A 767 2.88 37.49 -8.88
CA GLN A 767 2.70 36.54 -7.78
C GLN A 767 3.72 36.78 -6.65
N PHE A 768 4.98 37.04 -7.01
CA PHE A 768 6.01 37.43 -6.03
C PHE A 768 5.72 38.77 -5.33
N LYS A 769 5.00 39.69 -5.98
CA LYS A 769 4.62 40.99 -5.41
C LYS A 769 3.37 40.95 -4.54
N SER A 770 2.51 39.92 -4.66
CA SER A 770 1.32 39.78 -3.82
C SER A 770 1.59 39.10 -2.49
N GLU A 771 2.61 38.24 -2.41
CA GLU A 771 2.94 37.49 -1.19
C GLU A 771 3.92 38.23 -0.26
N MET A 772 4.78 39.07 -0.82
CA MET A 772 5.58 40.01 -0.04
C MET A 772 4.85 41.33 0.06
N GLY A 773 4.01 41.47 1.09
CA GLY A 773 3.30 42.71 1.41
C GLY A 773 4.19 43.93 1.19
N GLY A 774 3.72 44.82 0.31
CA GLY A 774 4.57 45.77 -0.42
C GLY A 774 5.53 46.60 0.44
N ASP A 775 6.81 46.41 0.18
CA ASP A 775 7.78 47.45 -0.24
C ASP A 775 8.87 46.80 -1.09
#